data_AF-A0A2P1P7B9-F1
#
_entry.id   AF-A0A2P1P7B9-F1
#
_cell.length_a   1.000
_cell.length_b   1.000
_cell.length_c   1.000
_cell.angle_alpha   90.00
_cell.angle_beta   90.00
_cell.angle_gamma   90.00
#
_symmetry.space_group_name_H-M   'P 1'
#
loop_
_entity.id
_entity.type
_entity.pdbx_description
1 polymer ?
#
loop_
_entity_poly.entity_id
_entity_poly.type
_entity_poly.pdbx_seq_one_letter_code
_entity_poly.pdbx_strand_id
1 'polypeptide(L)'
;MRIAVIGAGVMGRSIASHIASCDHQVLLLDIVDPKQTDRNYVVQNAIDSLKSNNRSLISHPDKIKNIKIGNLEDDIALLGDCDLVIEAIVEKLEVKLDLYKKIAKFLNPNCILASNTSTLSLNLLKSSKIWPKTLILHFFNPVRYLSLVELVTDSDVPKSKVDKITAFLTHALGRDVVPCNDSPGFIANRVGCFFLEAALQKAIKSKLNLSKLDLIAHKLLGMPRTGIFGLYDLIGLDVMHLIGASLTKFLPKDDKYQKVYFKESLVSQLIAKGQIGSKSGSGFYKKVDKNRLVLNLASMEYEAANLNVEFGSIDEFRKSKDPYAQYFRELIEEVYNYGINLVPEVTNSIKSIDKVLKIGFNWSGGLSGLAQNMGIIPTPKVSTARKKDGDIVANNADASISTYKEGLVFTIESKMGVLTHQIFDLLNKAIDLAEKQQKVLIVKSGRHFSVGGNLKYFLEHAKNKNWSEVERFLQLGQNSMQRFKSITSVSIAQNYALGGGCEFLLNSNRVIAGLELQGGLVESTIGLIPAWGGFKEMTLRSNGDSLLLKKHLGNIIFGNRTTSADYFKDDYSVSLLKVMHPDDRLDKALALDVRCAASSSYEIKVPNDFNLEDCFPNADEFQKLLINRMSKILKRSGLKVQDLLDAEREIFMELIKTQSTIDKISKVVG
;
A
#
# COMPACT_ATOMS: atom_id res chain seq x y z
N MET A 1 -14.34 19.77 5.60
CA MET A 1 -14.06 20.36 4.26
C MET A 1 -15.04 19.72 3.31
N ARG A 2 -15.78 20.50 2.53
CA ARG A 2 -16.71 19.99 1.49
C ARG A 2 -15.98 19.95 0.15
N ILE A 3 -16.05 18.81 -0.55
CA ILE A 3 -15.18 18.53 -1.70
C ILE A 3 -16.03 18.11 -2.89
N ALA A 4 -15.70 18.62 -4.06
CA ALA A 4 -16.18 18.07 -5.32
C ALA A 4 -15.01 17.56 -6.17
N VAL A 5 -15.29 16.54 -6.97
CA VAL A 5 -14.42 16.05 -8.04
C VAL A 5 -15.19 16.18 -9.36
N ILE A 6 -14.56 16.80 -10.36
CA ILE A 6 -15.15 16.96 -11.70
C ILE A 6 -14.40 16.08 -12.70
N GLY A 7 -15.14 15.19 -13.36
CA GLY A 7 -14.63 14.13 -14.23
C GLY A 7 -14.69 12.77 -13.53
N ALA A 8 -15.50 11.85 -14.05
CA ALA A 8 -15.70 10.49 -13.53
C ALA A 8 -14.90 9.44 -14.31
N GLY A 9 -13.90 9.89 -15.09
CA GLY A 9 -12.89 9.02 -15.70
C GLY A 9 -12.02 8.28 -14.66
N VAL A 10 -10.98 7.59 -15.14
CA VAL A 10 -10.13 6.73 -14.29
C VAL A 10 -9.59 7.45 -13.06
N MET A 11 -9.06 8.66 -13.20
CA MET A 11 -8.50 9.43 -12.08
C MET A 11 -9.57 9.98 -11.16
N GLY A 12 -10.55 10.72 -11.69
CA GLY A 12 -11.53 11.39 -10.83
C GLY A 12 -12.42 10.43 -10.04
N ARG A 13 -12.84 9.28 -10.63
CA ARG A 13 -13.55 8.25 -9.83
C ARG A 13 -12.66 7.66 -8.74
N SER A 14 -11.35 7.52 -8.98
CA SER A 14 -10.41 6.97 -8.00
C SER A 14 -10.13 7.97 -6.87
N ILE A 15 -10.05 9.27 -7.19
CA ILE A 15 -9.93 10.34 -6.20
C ILE A 15 -11.19 10.40 -5.32
N ALA A 16 -12.37 10.44 -5.93
CA ALA A 16 -13.64 10.44 -5.20
C ALA A 16 -13.80 9.19 -4.33
N SER A 17 -13.50 8.00 -4.87
CA SER A 17 -13.54 6.73 -4.12
C SER A 17 -12.62 6.74 -2.92
N HIS A 18 -11.43 7.33 -3.04
CA HIS A 18 -10.51 7.42 -1.92
C HIS A 18 -10.98 8.41 -0.84
N ILE A 19 -11.48 9.58 -1.23
CA ILE A 19 -12.07 10.54 -0.30
C ILE A 19 -13.21 9.88 0.49
N ALA A 20 -14.10 9.18 -0.22
CA ALA A 20 -15.20 8.43 0.37
C ALA A 20 -14.74 7.30 1.30
N SER A 21 -13.66 6.60 0.94
CA SER A 21 -13.04 5.53 1.74
C SER A 21 -12.51 6.05 3.09
N CYS A 22 -12.09 7.32 3.13
CA CYS A 22 -11.67 8.03 4.34
C CYS A 22 -12.84 8.67 5.12
N ASP A 23 -14.09 8.24 4.88
CA ASP A 23 -15.31 8.73 5.54
C ASP A 23 -15.61 10.23 5.31
N HIS A 24 -15.17 10.77 4.19
CA HIS A 24 -15.50 12.13 3.76
C HIS A 24 -16.54 12.13 2.64
N GLN A 25 -17.55 13.00 2.78
CA GLN A 25 -18.53 13.25 1.74
C GLN A 25 -17.88 13.95 0.55
N VAL A 26 -18.12 13.44 -0.65
CA VAL A 26 -17.60 14.00 -1.91
C VAL A 26 -18.70 14.06 -2.96
N LEU A 27 -18.79 15.20 -3.65
CA LEU A 27 -19.63 15.34 -4.83
C LEU A 27 -18.82 14.92 -6.07
N LEU A 28 -19.30 13.96 -6.85
CA LEU A 28 -18.69 13.57 -8.12
C LEU A 28 -19.59 14.02 -9.27
N LEU A 29 -19.08 14.94 -10.10
CA LEU A 29 -19.79 15.47 -11.26
C LEU A 29 -19.10 15.06 -12.56
N ASP A 30 -19.87 14.82 -13.61
CA ASP A 30 -19.37 14.75 -14.99
C ASP A 30 -20.39 15.38 -15.96
N ILE A 31 -20.06 15.37 -17.26
CA ILE A 31 -20.95 15.81 -18.34
C ILE A 31 -22.17 14.89 -18.46
N VAL A 32 -23.26 15.44 -18.99
CA VAL A 32 -24.41 14.66 -19.44
C VAL A 32 -24.06 14.00 -20.78
N ASP A 33 -24.26 12.69 -20.90
CA ASP A 33 -24.21 12.02 -22.20
C ASP A 33 -25.58 12.17 -22.89
N PRO A 34 -25.70 12.95 -23.97
CA PRO A 34 -26.99 13.18 -24.63
C PRO A 34 -27.58 11.91 -25.27
N LYS A 35 -26.80 10.82 -25.34
CA LYS A 35 -27.26 9.53 -25.87
C LYS A 35 -27.92 8.64 -24.81
N GLN A 36 -27.91 9.03 -23.54
CA GLN A 36 -28.39 8.23 -22.42
C GLN A 36 -29.63 8.86 -21.80
N THR A 37 -30.56 8.04 -21.32
CA THR A 37 -31.78 8.51 -20.66
C THR A 37 -31.50 8.98 -19.23
N ASP A 38 -30.61 8.29 -18.52
CA ASP A 38 -30.13 8.74 -17.22
C ASP A 38 -29.09 9.85 -17.42
N ARG A 39 -29.43 11.07 -16.99
CA ARG A 39 -28.56 12.25 -17.11
C ARG A 39 -27.28 12.13 -16.28
N ASN A 40 -27.27 11.25 -15.27
CA ASN A 40 -26.11 10.93 -14.44
C ASN A 40 -25.38 9.64 -14.88
N TYR A 41 -25.73 9.07 -16.05
CA TYR A 41 -25.20 7.79 -16.53
C TYR A 41 -23.67 7.69 -16.46
N VAL A 42 -22.95 8.75 -16.84
CA VAL A 42 -21.48 8.76 -16.86
C VAL A 42 -20.91 8.50 -15.46
N VAL A 43 -21.44 9.21 -14.45
CA VAL A 43 -21.00 9.07 -13.06
C VAL A 43 -21.50 7.75 -12.47
N GLN A 44 -22.75 7.37 -12.74
CA GLN A 44 -23.34 6.14 -12.24
C GLN A 44 -22.54 4.92 -12.73
N ASN A 45 -22.22 4.85 -14.02
CA ASN A 45 -21.39 3.79 -14.59
C ASN A 45 -19.98 3.76 -13.99
N ALA A 46 -19.39 4.93 -13.70
CA ALA A 46 -18.10 5.00 -13.02
C ALA A 46 -18.15 4.41 -11.60
N ILE A 47 -19.22 4.66 -10.84
CA ILE A 47 -19.43 4.09 -9.50
C ILE A 47 -19.73 2.60 -9.56
N ASP A 48 -20.56 2.14 -10.49
CA ASP A 48 -20.85 0.72 -10.64
C ASP A 48 -19.61 -0.09 -11.02
N SER A 49 -18.70 0.49 -11.80
CA SER A 49 -17.41 -0.13 -12.11
C SER A 49 -16.51 -0.35 -10.89
N LEU A 50 -16.76 0.32 -9.76
CA LEU A 50 -16.01 0.09 -8.52
C LEU A 50 -16.27 -1.31 -7.94
N LYS A 51 -17.43 -1.91 -8.25
CA LYS A 51 -17.86 -3.22 -7.73
C LYS A 51 -17.15 -4.40 -8.40
N SER A 52 -16.61 -4.21 -9.61
CA SER A 52 -16.08 -5.30 -10.46
C SER A 52 -14.56 -5.37 -10.57
N ASN A 53 -13.81 -4.51 -9.85
CA ASN A 53 -12.37 -4.38 -10.04
C ASN A 53 -11.56 -5.36 -9.16
N ASN A 54 -10.72 -6.18 -9.80
CA ASN A 54 -9.73 -7.08 -9.14
C ASN A 54 -8.75 -6.35 -8.18
N ARG A 55 -8.64 -5.02 -8.29
CA ARG A 55 -8.00 -4.14 -7.30
C ARG A 55 -8.99 -3.06 -6.90
N SER A 56 -9.67 -3.27 -5.77
CA SER A 56 -10.75 -2.38 -5.35
C SER A 56 -10.26 -0.94 -5.17
N LEU A 57 -10.82 0.00 -5.93
CA LEU A 57 -10.52 1.43 -5.80
C LEU A 57 -11.20 2.06 -4.58
N ILE A 58 -12.19 1.37 -4.00
CA ILE A 58 -12.88 1.77 -2.77
C ILE A 58 -12.56 0.81 -1.63
N SER A 59 -12.41 1.31 -0.41
CA SER A 59 -11.99 0.48 0.72
C SER A 59 -13.06 -0.50 1.20
N HIS A 60 -14.33 -0.15 1.09
CA HIS A 60 -15.48 -1.00 1.37
C HIS A 60 -16.69 -0.53 0.55
N PRO A 61 -17.58 -1.42 0.03
CA PRO A 61 -18.75 -1.03 -0.74
C PRO A 61 -19.65 0.00 -0.04
N ASP A 62 -19.78 -0.09 1.29
CA ASP A 62 -20.59 0.88 2.05
C ASP A 62 -20.06 2.31 1.99
N LYS A 63 -18.80 2.51 1.64
CA LYS A 63 -18.22 3.85 1.49
C LYS A 63 -18.76 4.56 0.25
N ILE A 64 -19.39 3.85 -0.70
CA ILE A 64 -20.05 4.46 -1.86
C ILE A 64 -21.12 5.46 -1.41
N LYS A 65 -21.76 5.24 -0.25
CA LYS A 65 -22.75 6.19 0.32
C LYS A 65 -22.18 7.57 0.63
N ASN A 66 -20.87 7.71 0.71
CA ASN A 66 -20.18 8.98 0.90
C ASN A 66 -19.92 9.72 -0.43
N ILE A 67 -20.30 9.14 -1.57
CA ILE A 67 -20.21 9.76 -2.89
C ILE A 67 -21.60 10.21 -3.31
N LYS A 68 -21.82 11.53 -3.32
CA LYS A 68 -22.98 12.11 -3.98
C LYS A 68 -22.68 12.24 -5.46
N ILE A 69 -23.47 11.62 -6.32
CA ILE A 69 -23.33 11.73 -7.78
C ILE A 69 -24.18 12.90 -8.31
N GLY A 70 -23.77 13.46 -9.45
CA GLY A 70 -24.54 14.47 -10.17
C GLY A 70 -23.91 14.81 -11.53
N ASN A 71 -24.44 15.82 -12.22
CA ASN A 71 -23.91 16.27 -13.50
C ASN A 71 -23.67 17.79 -13.57
N LEU A 72 -22.87 18.21 -14.56
CA LEU A 72 -22.46 19.61 -14.77
C LEU A 72 -23.55 20.53 -15.36
N GLU A 73 -24.79 20.06 -15.51
CA GLU A 73 -25.93 20.88 -15.95
C GLU A 73 -26.92 21.08 -14.80
N ASP A 74 -27.39 19.99 -14.19
CA ASP A 74 -28.45 20.02 -13.18
C ASP A 74 -27.90 20.33 -11.78
N ASP A 75 -26.70 19.82 -11.47
CA ASP A 75 -26.14 19.82 -10.11
C ASP A 75 -24.98 20.82 -9.94
N ILE A 76 -24.67 21.61 -10.97
CA ILE A 76 -23.53 22.54 -10.96
C ILE A 76 -23.61 23.57 -9.82
N ALA A 77 -24.81 23.94 -9.38
CA ALA A 77 -25.02 24.86 -8.28
C ALA A 77 -24.52 24.32 -6.92
N LEU A 78 -24.43 22.99 -6.76
CA LEU A 78 -23.89 22.37 -5.54
C LEU A 78 -22.41 22.69 -5.30
N LEU A 79 -21.70 23.17 -6.32
CA LEU A 79 -20.32 23.65 -6.18
C LEU A 79 -20.20 24.87 -5.24
N GLY A 80 -21.28 25.62 -5.01
CA GLY A 80 -21.31 26.77 -4.11
C GLY A 80 -21.07 26.41 -2.64
N ASP A 81 -21.29 25.14 -2.29
CA ASP A 81 -21.03 24.60 -0.96
C ASP A 81 -19.60 24.07 -0.78
N CYS A 82 -18.79 24.00 -1.84
CA CYS A 82 -17.50 23.31 -1.81
C CYS A 82 -16.35 24.24 -1.38
N ASP A 83 -15.52 23.75 -0.45
CA ASP A 83 -14.25 24.39 -0.07
C ASP A 83 -13.14 24.10 -1.10
N LEU A 84 -13.20 22.91 -1.72
CA LEU A 84 -12.22 22.41 -2.67
C LEU A 84 -12.92 21.70 -3.84
N VAL A 85 -12.57 22.07 -5.06
CA VAL A 85 -13.00 21.38 -6.29
C VAL A 85 -11.76 20.81 -6.98
N ILE A 86 -11.74 19.50 -7.20
CA ILE A 86 -10.64 18.80 -7.89
C ILE A 86 -11.08 18.44 -9.31
N GLU A 87 -10.46 19.04 -10.30
CA GLU A 87 -10.70 18.80 -11.71
C GLU A 87 -9.79 17.66 -12.23
N ALA A 88 -10.41 16.62 -12.82
CA ALA A 88 -9.74 15.46 -13.38
C ALA A 88 -10.36 15.04 -14.73
N ILE A 89 -10.53 16.01 -15.65
CA ILE A 89 -11.03 15.82 -17.01
C ILE A 89 -9.88 15.61 -18.00
N VAL A 90 -10.22 15.46 -19.28
CA VAL A 90 -9.25 15.28 -20.37
C VAL A 90 -8.12 16.33 -20.35
N GLU A 91 -6.91 15.90 -20.72
CA GLU A 91 -5.68 16.72 -20.69
C GLU A 91 -5.62 17.69 -21.90
N LYS A 92 -6.59 18.60 -22.01
CA LYS A 92 -6.64 19.66 -23.03
C LYS A 92 -6.87 21.01 -22.36
N LEU A 93 -5.98 21.97 -22.60
CA LEU A 93 -6.02 23.28 -21.95
C LEU A 93 -7.34 24.00 -22.21
N GLU A 94 -7.80 24.04 -23.46
CA GLU A 94 -9.02 24.75 -23.84
C GLU A 94 -10.24 24.18 -23.11
N VAL A 95 -10.35 22.85 -23.05
CA VAL A 95 -11.46 22.16 -22.35
C VAL A 95 -11.44 22.46 -20.85
N LYS A 96 -10.26 22.49 -20.22
CA LYS A 96 -10.13 22.86 -18.80
C LYS A 96 -10.54 24.31 -18.57
N LEU A 97 -10.07 25.25 -19.39
CA LEU A 97 -10.42 26.66 -19.26
C LEU A 97 -11.92 26.91 -19.48
N ASP A 98 -12.55 26.22 -20.42
CA ASP A 98 -14.00 26.33 -20.64
C ASP A 98 -14.81 25.77 -19.48
N LEU A 99 -14.36 24.65 -18.88
CA LEU A 99 -14.93 24.19 -17.61
C LEU A 99 -14.78 25.25 -16.52
N TYR A 100 -13.59 25.86 -16.37
CA TYR A 100 -13.34 26.87 -15.34
C TYR A 100 -14.27 28.08 -15.50
N LYS A 101 -14.47 28.57 -16.74
CA LYS A 101 -15.44 29.64 -17.02
C LYS A 101 -16.86 29.23 -16.63
N LYS A 102 -17.26 28.00 -16.97
CA LYS A 102 -18.59 27.47 -16.69
C LYS A 102 -18.87 27.41 -15.19
N ILE A 103 -17.92 26.92 -14.40
CA ILE A 103 -18.11 26.71 -12.96
C ILE A 103 -17.85 27.97 -12.11
N ALA A 104 -17.05 28.93 -12.59
CA ALA A 104 -16.59 30.08 -11.79
C ALA A 104 -17.72 30.84 -11.07
N LYS A 105 -18.87 31.04 -11.74
CA LYS A 105 -20.03 31.73 -11.16
C LYS A 105 -20.78 30.95 -10.08
N PHE A 106 -20.54 29.64 -9.98
CA PHE A 106 -21.14 28.76 -9.00
C PHE A 106 -20.18 28.41 -7.86
N LEU A 107 -18.88 28.67 -8.00
CA LEU A 107 -17.91 28.41 -6.94
C LEU A 107 -18.11 29.36 -5.76
N ASN A 108 -17.97 28.83 -4.55
CA ASN A 108 -17.79 29.66 -3.37
C ASN A 108 -16.59 30.62 -3.60
N PRO A 109 -16.66 31.93 -3.30
CA PRO A 109 -15.53 32.85 -3.47
C PRO A 109 -14.25 32.42 -2.72
N ASN A 110 -14.39 31.60 -1.69
CA ASN A 110 -13.30 31.03 -0.90
C ASN A 110 -12.87 29.62 -1.33
N CYS A 111 -13.49 29.07 -2.38
CA CYS A 111 -13.18 27.77 -2.97
C CYS A 111 -11.79 27.78 -3.59
N ILE A 112 -11.06 26.69 -3.39
CA ILE A 112 -9.85 26.38 -4.15
C ILE A 112 -10.20 25.45 -5.30
N LEU A 113 -9.77 25.82 -6.51
CA LEU A 113 -9.84 24.95 -7.67
C LEU A 113 -8.49 24.24 -7.83
N ALA A 114 -8.49 22.91 -7.78
CA ALA A 114 -7.30 22.10 -7.95
C ALA A 114 -7.38 21.33 -9.27
N SER A 115 -6.37 21.40 -10.13
CA SER A 115 -6.27 20.51 -11.29
C SER A 115 -5.44 19.27 -10.96
N ASN A 116 -5.88 18.10 -11.41
CA ASN A 116 -5.12 16.84 -11.42
C ASN A 116 -4.32 16.66 -12.73
N THR A 117 -4.04 17.74 -13.47
CA THR A 117 -3.21 17.67 -14.69
C THR A 117 -1.86 17.01 -14.42
N SER A 118 -1.35 16.27 -15.40
CA SER A 118 -0.08 15.54 -15.28
C SER A 118 1.08 16.26 -15.95
N THR A 119 0.80 17.20 -16.86
CA THR A 119 1.84 17.87 -17.68
C THR A 119 1.62 19.35 -17.91
N LEU A 120 0.38 19.88 -17.78
CA LEU A 120 0.14 21.32 -17.94
C LEU A 120 0.63 22.08 -16.70
N SER A 121 1.30 23.20 -16.92
CA SER A 121 1.75 24.08 -15.85
C SER A 121 0.59 24.88 -15.24
N LEU A 122 0.73 25.25 -13.97
CA LEU A 122 -0.20 26.12 -13.26
C LEU A 122 -0.32 27.47 -13.96
N ASN A 123 0.79 28.00 -14.46
CA ASN A 123 0.81 29.23 -15.25
C ASN A 123 -0.10 29.14 -16.49
N LEU A 124 -0.05 28.03 -17.24
CA LEU A 124 -0.95 27.83 -18.37
C LEU A 124 -2.41 27.76 -17.95
N LEU A 125 -2.73 27.03 -16.87
CA LEU A 125 -4.08 26.94 -16.32
C LEU A 125 -4.62 28.29 -15.85
N LYS A 126 -3.74 29.18 -15.36
CA LYS A 126 -4.10 30.52 -14.85
C LYS A 126 -3.97 31.65 -15.87
N SER A 127 -3.47 31.37 -17.08
CA SER A 127 -3.25 32.37 -18.14
C SER A 127 -4.48 33.25 -18.43
N SER A 128 -5.68 32.68 -18.31
CA SER A 128 -6.96 33.34 -18.54
C SER A 128 -7.50 34.13 -17.32
N LYS A 129 -6.86 34.01 -16.15
CA LYS A 129 -7.26 34.64 -14.87
C LYS A 129 -8.71 34.36 -14.43
N ILE A 130 -9.34 33.30 -14.93
CA ILE A 130 -10.75 32.96 -14.62
C ILE A 130 -10.96 32.74 -13.11
N TRP A 131 -10.06 31.98 -12.48
CA TRP A 131 -10.10 31.69 -11.06
C TRP A 131 -8.67 31.78 -10.49
N PRO A 132 -8.27 32.94 -9.90
CA PRO A 132 -6.91 33.12 -9.38
C PRO A 132 -6.53 32.12 -8.29
N LYS A 133 -7.52 31.63 -7.51
CA LYS A 133 -7.36 30.63 -6.44
C LYS A 133 -7.26 29.19 -6.99
N THR A 134 -6.53 29.03 -8.09
CA THR A 134 -6.26 27.73 -8.72
C THR A 134 -4.89 27.21 -8.29
N LEU A 135 -4.78 25.91 -8.02
CA LEU A 135 -3.52 25.20 -7.75
C LEU A 135 -3.54 23.83 -8.46
N ILE A 136 -2.44 23.06 -8.35
CA ILE A 136 -2.37 21.68 -8.86
C ILE A 136 -2.27 20.72 -7.68
N LEU A 137 -3.12 19.68 -7.71
CA LEU A 137 -3.00 18.48 -6.88
C LEU A 137 -2.90 17.27 -7.81
N HIS A 138 -1.68 16.86 -8.12
CA HIS A 138 -1.44 15.75 -9.03
C HIS A 138 -1.36 14.44 -8.25
N PHE A 139 -2.46 13.67 -8.29
CA PHE A 139 -2.58 12.32 -7.74
C PHE A 139 -2.06 11.28 -8.73
N PHE A 140 -1.61 10.13 -8.21
CA PHE A 140 -1.03 9.05 -9.00
C PHE A 140 -1.94 7.82 -9.06
N ASN A 141 -2.01 7.17 -10.22
CA ASN A 141 -2.81 5.97 -10.42
C ASN A 141 -2.03 4.70 -10.01
N PRO A 142 -2.61 3.78 -9.21
CA PRO A 142 -3.95 3.84 -8.62
C PRO A 142 -3.99 4.59 -7.29
N VAL A 143 -4.91 5.55 -7.21
CA VAL A 143 -5.00 6.57 -6.16
C VAL A 143 -5.10 5.96 -4.77
N ARG A 144 -5.77 4.82 -4.58
CA ARG A 144 -5.86 4.16 -3.27
C ARG A 144 -4.50 3.66 -2.75
N TYR A 145 -3.58 3.26 -3.64
CA TYR A 145 -2.36 2.55 -3.25
C TYR A 145 -1.11 3.44 -3.29
N LEU A 146 -1.10 4.48 -4.12
CA LEU A 146 -0.01 5.45 -4.18
C LEU A 146 -0.36 6.66 -3.31
N SER A 147 0.47 6.93 -2.28
CA SER A 147 0.22 8.03 -1.33
C SER A 147 0.60 9.40 -1.87
N LEU A 148 1.44 9.47 -2.91
CA LEU A 148 1.97 10.71 -3.47
C LEU A 148 0.87 11.63 -4.00
N VAL A 149 0.94 12.90 -3.61
CA VAL A 149 0.28 14.03 -4.27
C VAL A 149 1.32 15.11 -4.49
N GLU A 150 1.57 15.48 -5.75
CA GLU A 150 2.40 16.65 -6.07
C GLU A 150 1.54 17.92 -5.97
N LEU A 151 2.04 18.92 -5.25
CA LEU A 151 1.37 20.19 -5.02
C LEU A 151 2.16 21.32 -5.71
N VAL A 152 1.51 22.02 -6.64
CA VAL A 152 2.02 23.27 -7.24
C VAL A 152 1.07 24.40 -6.87
N THR A 153 1.59 25.51 -6.36
CA THR A 153 0.83 26.69 -5.96
C THR A 153 1.63 27.96 -6.22
N ASP A 154 0.98 29.11 -6.19
CA ASP A 154 1.61 30.43 -6.27
C ASP A 154 1.05 31.38 -5.19
N SER A 155 1.42 32.66 -5.27
CA SER A 155 1.04 33.69 -4.29
C SER A 155 -0.43 34.09 -4.32
N ASP A 156 -1.19 33.78 -5.39
CA ASP A 156 -2.62 34.14 -5.44
C ASP A 156 -3.47 33.19 -4.59
N VAL A 157 -2.93 32.02 -4.23
CA VAL A 157 -3.55 31.11 -3.27
C VAL A 157 -2.99 31.42 -1.87
N PRO A 158 -3.83 31.86 -0.91
CA PRO A 158 -3.36 32.16 0.43
C PRO A 158 -2.68 30.95 1.07
N LYS A 159 -1.50 31.17 1.68
CA LYS A 159 -0.75 30.10 2.37
C LYS A 159 -1.61 29.32 3.37
N SER A 160 -2.48 29.99 4.12
CA SER A 160 -3.41 29.34 5.06
C SER A 160 -4.38 28.36 4.39
N LYS A 161 -4.75 28.58 3.13
CA LYS A 161 -5.56 27.64 2.32
C LYS A 161 -4.73 26.45 1.86
N VAL A 162 -3.50 26.70 1.40
CA VAL A 162 -2.54 25.65 1.02
C VAL A 162 -2.25 24.74 2.21
N ASP A 163 -1.98 25.31 3.39
CA ASP A 163 -1.72 24.57 4.63
C ASP A 163 -2.95 23.75 5.04
N LYS A 164 -4.17 24.32 4.95
CA LYS A 164 -5.42 23.60 5.27
C LYS A 164 -5.69 22.43 4.31
N ILE A 165 -5.42 22.60 3.02
CA ILE A 165 -5.57 21.54 2.01
C ILE A 165 -4.50 20.47 2.23
N THR A 166 -3.25 20.87 2.44
CA THR A 166 -2.14 19.95 2.73
C THR A 166 -2.46 19.11 3.97
N ALA A 167 -2.91 19.75 5.05
CA ALA A 167 -3.34 19.09 6.27
C ALA A 167 -4.52 18.14 6.03
N PHE A 168 -5.49 18.51 5.18
CA PHE A 168 -6.58 17.61 4.82
C PHE A 168 -6.09 16.38 4.04
N LEU A 169 -5.24 16.59 3.03
CA LEU A 169 -4.67 15.51 2.23
C LEU A 169 -3.82 14.56 3.09
N THR A 170 -2.96 15.10 3.97
CA THR A 170 -2.15 14.30 4.88
C THR A 170 -3.03 13.64 5.94
N HIS A 171 -3.57 14.41 6.88
CA HIS A 171 -4.18 13.88 8.10
C HIS A 171 -5.50 13.13 7.87
N ALA A 172 -6.28 13.55 6.87
CA ALA A 172 -7.58 12.95 6.57
C ALA A 172 -7.49 11.87 5.48
N LEU A 173 -6.75 12.14 4.39
CA LEU A 173 -6.72 11.26 3.23
C LEU A 173 -5.52 10.30 3.16
N GLY A 174 -4.60 10.25 4.11
CA GLY A 174 -3.53 9.25 4.00
C GLY A 174 -2.43 9.65 2.98
N ARG A 175 -2.32 10.92 2.58
CA ARG A 175 -1.45 11.35 1.46
C ARG A 175 -0.11 11.91 1.91
N ASP A 176 0.90 11.62 1.10
CA ASP A 176 2.18 12.29 1.16
C ASP A 176 2.20 13.44 0.15
N VAL A 177 1.96 14.65 0.64
CA VAL A 177 2.04 15.86 -0.20
C VAL A 177 3.50 16.24 -0.39
N VAL A 178 3.91 16.46 -1.63
CA VAL A 178 5.24 16.97 -2.00
C VAL A 178 5.07 18.28 -2.77
N PRO A 179 5.49 19.42 -2.20
CA PRO A 179 5.55 20.67 -2.93
C PRO A 179 6.57 20.59 -4.07
N CYS A 180 6.17 21.05 -5.25
CA CYS A 180 7.02 21.12 -6.43
C CYS A 180 6.81 22.44 -7.18
N ASN A 181 7.80 22.81 -7.97
CA ASN A 181 7.79 24.06 -8.73
C ASN A 181 6.99 23.87 -10.02
N ASP A 182 6.44 24.97 -10.54
CA ASP A 182 5.62 24.96 -11.75
C ASP A 182 6.47 24.71 -13.00
N SER A 183 6.59 23.44 -13.36
CA SER A 183 7.37 22.96 -14.50
C SER A 183 6.61 21.82 -15.19
N PRO A 184 6.72 21.66 -16.52
CA PRO A 184 6.03 20.59 -17.23
C PRO A 184 6.39 19.22 -16.66
N GLY A 185 5.40 18.47 -16.16
CA GLY A 185 5.61 17.14 -15.58
C GLY A 185 6.15 17.10 -14.14
N PHE A 186 6.27 18.25 -13.48
CA PHE A 186 6.62 18.38 -12.06
C PHE A 186 7.90 17.60 -11.70
N ILE A 187 7.88 16.78 -10.66
CA ILE A 187 9.05 15.96 -10.28
C ILE A 187 8.90 14.55 -10.87
N ALA A 188 7.75 13.91 -10.64
CA ALA A 188 7.53 12.51 -10.89
C ALA A 188 7.60 12.17 -12.37
N ASN A 189 6.88 12.90 -13.23
CA ASN A 189 6.90 12.64 -14.67
C ASN A 189 8.21 13.13 -15.29
N ARG A 190 8.80 14.23 -14.79
CA ARG A 190 10.12 14.68 -15.26
C ARG A 190 11.18 13.63 -15.06
N VAL A 191 11.36 13.12 -13.83
CA VAL A 191 12.44 12.19 -13.50
C VAL A 191 12.07 10.74 -13.82
N GLY A 192 10.87 10.32 -13.44
CA GLY A 192 10.40 8.94 -13.63
C GLY A 192 10.21 8.56 -15.09
N CYS A 193 9.58 9.42 -15.90
CA CYS A 193 9.47 9.14 -17.34
C CYS A 193 10.83 9.26 -18.04
N PHE A 194 11.71 10.18 -17.63
CA PHE A 194 13.07 10.24 -18.17
C PHE A 194 13.81 8.92 -17.93
N PHE A 195 13.72 8.37 -16.71
CA PHE A 195 14.29 7.07 -16.39
C PHE A 195 13.75 5.96 -17.31
N LEU A 196 12.44 5.88 -17.52
CA LEU A 196 11.83 4.86 -18.37
C LEU A 196 12.26 4.99 -19.84
N GLU A 197 12.27 6.21 -20.38
CA GLU A 197 12.71 6.47 -21.76
C GLU A 197 14.21 6.19 -21.94
N ALA A 198 15.05 6.66 -21.02
CA ALA A 198 16.50 6.41 -21.06
C ALA A 198 16.83 4.91 -20.92
N ALA A 199 16.07 4.18 -20.08
CA ALA A 199 16.22 2.74 -19.94
C ALA A 199 15.87 2.01 -21.24
N LEU A 200 14.72 2.37 -21.86
CA LEU A 200 14.30 1.79 -23.12
C LEU A 200 15.31 2.04 -24.25
N GLN A 201 15.77 3.27 -24.39
CA GLN A 201 16.83 3.67 -25.33
C GLN A 201 18.06 2.76 -25.23
N LYS A 202 18.62 2.65 -24.02
CA LYS A 202 19.82 1.84 -23.78
C LYS A 202 19.55 0.35 -23.99
N ALA A 203 18.35 -0.13 -23.68
CA ALA A 203 18.01 -1.53 -23.87
C ALA A 203 17.93 -1.86 -25.37
N ILE A 204 17.29 -1.01 -26.18
CA ILE A 204 17.26 -1.16 -27.65
C ILE A 204 18.67 -1.19 -28.23
N LYS A 205 19.54 -0.26 -27.81
CA LYS A 205 20.93 -0.19 -28.31
C LYS A 205 21.77 -1.42 -27.93
N SER A 206 21.63 -1.89 -26.70
CA SER A 206 22.42 -3.00 -26.15
C SER A 206 21.84 -4.39 -26.47
N LYS A 207 20.56 -4.47 -26.87
CA LYS A 207 19.81 -5.70 -27.13
C LYS A 207 19.84 -6.69 -25.95
N LEU A 208 19.98 -6.17 -24.72
CA LEU A 208 19.96 -6.99 -23.51
C LEU A 208 18.55 -7.54 -23.24
N ASN A 209 18.49 -8.70 -22.58
CA ASN A 209 17.22 -9.34 -22.25
C ASN A 209 16.46 -8.52 -21.19
N LEU A 210 15.24 -8.10 -21.52
CA LEU A 210 14.43 -7.20 -20.69
C LEU A 210 14.06 -7.82 -19.33
N SER A 211 13.80 -9.13 -19.29
CA SER A 211 13.44 -9.82 -18.04
C SER A 211 14.60 -9.93 -17.07
N LYS A 212 15.83 -10.09 -17.58
CA LYS A 212 17.04 -10.04 -16.77
C LYS A 212 17.31 -8.62 -16.26
N LEU A 213 17.10 -7.58 -17.08
CA LEU A 213 17.18 -6.17 -16.64
C LEU A 213 16.20 -5.89 -15.49
N ASP A 214 14.93 -6.27 -15.65
CA ASP A 214 13.91 -6.07 -14.62
C ASP A 214 14.25 -6.80 -13.31
N LEU A 215 14.79 -8.02 -13.40
CA LEU A 215 15.18 -8.79 -12.21
C LEU A 215 16.38 -8.18 -11.48
N ILE A 216 17.37 -7.63 -12.20
CA ILE A 216 18.50 -6.89 -11.61
C ILE A 216 17.99 -5.64 -10.89
N ALA A 217 17.17 -4.84 -11.57
CA ALA A 217 16.60 -3.62 -11.00
C ALA A 217 15.85 -3.92 -9.69
N HIS A 218 15.12 -5.03 -9.64
CA HIS A 218 14.45 -5.47 -8.42
C HIS A 218 15.41 -5.98 -7.34
N LYS A 219 16.21 -7.00 -7.65
CA LYS A 219 17.01 -7.74 -6.65
C LYS A 219 18.19 -6.94 -6.11
N LEU A 220 18.84 -6.14 -6.96
CA LEU A 220 20.07 -5.42 -6.59
C LEU A 220 19.84 -3.93 -6.35
N LEU A 221 18.91 -3.30 -7.07
CA LEU A 221 18.77 -1.84 -7.03
C LEU A 221 17.60 -1.36 -6.15
N GLY A 222 16.73 -2.27 -5.70
CA GLY A 222 15.64 -1.95 -4.78
C GLY A 222 14.40 -1.35 -5.46
N MET A 223 14.23 -1.61 -6.76
CA MET A 223 12.97 -1.33 -7.47
C MET A 223 11.90 -2.40 -7.18
N PRO A 224 10.61 -2.11 -7.44
CA PRO A 224 9.56 -3.11 -7.35
C PRO A 224 9.79 -4.32 -8.27
N ARG A 225 9.19 -5.47 -7.94
CA ARG A 225 9.30 -6.70 -8.76
C ARG A 225 8.74 -6.55 -10.19
N THR A 226 7.94 -5.53 -10.43
CA THR A 226 7.49 -5.18 -11.79
C THR A 226 8.67 -4.79 -12.69
N GLY A 227 9.80 -4.36 -12.14
CA GLY A 227 10.95 -3.89 -12.91
C GLY A 227 10.65 -2.61 -13.68
N ILE A 228 11.47 -2.34 -14.69
CA ILE A 228 11.41 -1.20 -15.59
C ILE A 228 10.37 -1.45 -16.68
N PHE A 229 10.52 -2.54 -17.44
CA PHE A 229 9.68 -2.83 -18.60
C PHE A 229 8.31 -3.36 -18.21
N GLY A 230 8.22 -4.10 -17.10
CA GLY A 230 6.92 -4.47 -16.54
C GLY A 230 6.17 -3.27 -15.96
N LEU A 231 6.86 -2.21 -15.51
CA LEU A 231 6.22 -0.93 -15.17
C LEU A 231 5.71 -0.21 -16.44
N TYR A 232 6.50 -0.20 -17.51
CA TYR A 232 6.09 0.36 -18.81
C TYR A 232 4.79 -0.32 -19.31
N ASP A 233 4.71 -1.65 -19.23
CA ASP A 233 3.50 -2.41 -19.56
C ASP A 233 2.34 -2.17 -18.59
N LEU A 234 2.63 -1.89 -17.31
CA LEU A 234 1.60 -1.63 -16.31
C LEU A 234 0.96 -0.25 -16.52
N ILE A 235 1.76 0.76 -16.86
CA ILE A 235 1.28 2.11 -17.23
C ILE A 235 0.53 2.03 -18.56
N GLY A 236 1.10 1.30 -19.53
CA GLY A 236 0.60 1.19 -20.89
C GLY A 236 1.43 2.04 -21.85
N LEU A 237 1.80 1.44 -22.98
CA LEU A 237 2.71 2.04 -23.97
C LEU A 237 2.09 3.28 -24.63
N ASP A 238 0.78 3.26 -24.85
CA ASP A 238 0.00 4.39 -25.38
C ASP A 238 -0.05 5.56 -24.40
N VAL A 239 -0.20 5.29 -23.10
CA VAL A 239 -0.17 6.33 -22.06
C VAL A 239 1.22 6.93 -21.95
N MET A 240 2.28 6.12 -21.96
CA MET A 240 3.66 6.60 -21.99
C MET A 240 3.93 7.47 -23.22
N HIS A 241 3.42 7.07 -24.40
CA HIS A 241 3.54 7.86 -25.62
C HIS A 241 2.88 9.24 -25.48
N LEU A 242 1.67 9.32 -24.90
CA LEU A 242 0.96 10.57 -24.65
C LEU A 242 1.72 11.48 -23.68
N ILE A 243 2.26 10.92 -22.59
CA ILE A 243 3.05 11.68 -21.61
C ILE A 243 4.32 12.24 -22.27
N GLY A 244 5.08 11.40 -22.98
CA GLY A 244 6.30 11.83 -23.65
C GLY A 244 6.05 12.88 -24.75
N ALA A 245 4.96 12.73 -25.52
CA ALA A 245 4.55 13.74 -26.50
C ALA A 245 4.16 15.07 -25.85
N SER A 246 3.49 15.03 -24.70
CA SER A 246 3.14 16.24 -23.94
C SER A 246 4.40 16.91 -23.37
N LEU A 247 5.29 16.16 -22.73
CA LEU A 247 6.53 16.68 -22.18
C LEU A 247 7.42 17.32 -23.27
N THR A 248 7.64 16.63 -24.39
CA THR A 248 8.45 17.19 -25.49
C THR A 248 7.84 18.43 -26.15
N LYS A 249 6.51 18.59 -26.08
CA LYS A 249 5.80 19.80 -26.53
C LYS A 249 6.07 20.99 -25.61
N PHE A 250 6.06 20.79 -24.29
CA PHE A 250 6.15 21.88 -23.31
C PHE A 250 7.56 22.15 -22.78
N LEU A 251 8.49 21.21 -22.93
CA LEU A 251 9.88 21.37 -22.49
C LEU A 251 10.73 22.13 -23.52
N PRO A 252 11.78 22.85 -23.07
CA PRO A 252 12.79 23.44 -23.95
C PRO A 252 13.37 22.43 -24.93
N LYS A 253 13.80 22.89 -26.11
CA LYS A 253 14.33 22.01 -27.16
C LYS A 253 15.72 21.45 -26.86
N ASP A 254 16.46 22.12 -25.99
CA ASP A 254 17.75 21.70 -25.47
C ASP A 254 17.67 20.81 -24.22
N ASP A 255 16.47 20.62 -23.67
CA ASP A 255 16.24 19.74 -22.53
C ASP A 255 16.65 18.28 -22.86
N LYS A 256 17.33 17.62 -21.92
CA LYS A 256 17.80 16.24 -22.12
C LYS A 256 16.67 15.25 -22.36
N TYR A 257 15.45 15.52 -21.87
CA TYR A 257 14.27 14.69 -22.15
C TYR A 257 13.98 14.59 -23.65
N GLN A 258 14.23 15.65 -24.42
CA GLN A 258 14.07 15.67 -25.88
C GLN A 258 14.93 14.61 -26.57
N LYS A 259 16.06 14.23 -25.96
CA LYS A 259 17.03 13.27 -26.53
C LYS A 259 16.72 11.82 -26.20
N VAL A 260 15.94 11.55 -25.14
CA VAL A 260 15.62 10.17 -24.73
C VAL A 260 14.26 9.69 -25.25
N TYR A 261 13.34 10.63 -25.53
CA TYR A 261 12.06 10.31 -26.13
C TYR A 261 12.12 10.30 -27.66
N PHE A 262 11.70 9.19 -28.27
CA PHE A 262 11.67 9.04 -29.74
C PHE A 262 10.26 8.71 -30.21
N LYS A 263 9.70 9.61 -31.03
CA LYS A 263 8.33 9.53 -31.55
C LYS A 263 8.11 8.34 -32.50
N GLU A 264 9.13 7.98 -33.28
CA GLU A 264 9.14 6.81 -34.16
C GLU A 264 10.01 5.71 -33.55
N SER A 265 9.53 5.11 -32.47
CA SER A 265 10.26 4.08 -31.72
C SER A 265 9.60 2.71 -31.81
N LEU A 266 10.30 1.70 -31.27
CA LEU A 266 9.74 0.38 -30.96
C LEU A 266 8.34 0.48 -30.33
N VAL A 267 8.12 1.44 -29.44
CA VAL A 267 6.84 1.67 -28.77
C VAL A 267 5.74 1.97 -29.78
N SER A 268 6.01 2.82 -30.78
CA SER A 268 5.04 3.14 -31.84
C SER A 268 4.69 1.92 -32.70
N GLN A 269 5.65 1.03 -32.96
CA GLN A 269 5.39 -0.24 -33.66
C GLN A 269 4.53 -1.20 -32.83
N LEU A 270 4.79 -1.30 -31.52
CA LEU A 270 4.00 -2.13 -30.60
C LEU A 270 2.56 -1.59 -30.47
N ILE A 271 2.41 -0.27 -30.36
CA ILE A 271 1.09 0.39 -30.35
C ILE A 271 0.31 0.10 -31.64
N ALA A 272 0.96 0.19 -32.80
CA ALA A 272 0.33 -0.11 -34.09
C ALA A 272 -0.16 -1.58 -34.19
N LYS A 273 0.48 -2.50 -33.47
CA LYS A 273 0.08 -3.91 -33.34
C LYS A 273 -0.94 -4.17 -32.23
N GLY A 274 -1.42 -3.13 -31.53
CA GLY A 274 -2.33 -3.27 -30.38
C GLY A 274 -1.67 -3.80 -29.10
N GLN A 275 -0.34 -3.88 -29.06
CA GLN A 275 0.45 -4.41 -27.95
C GLN A 275 0.75 -3.29 -26.95
N ILE A 276 -0.28 -2.83 -26.24
CA ILE A 276 -0.24 -1.63 -25.39
C ILE A 276 -0.04 -1.94 -23.90
N GLY A 277 0.56 -3.09 -23.58
CA GLY A 277 0.90 -3.53 -22.24
C GLY A 277 -0.19 -4.38 -21.58
N SER A 278 -0.19 -4.36 -20.24
CA SER A 278 -0.98 -5.26 -19.38
C SER A 278 -2.47 -5.25 -19.68
N LYS A 279 -3.02 -4.08 -20.02
CA LYS A 279 -4.45 -3.91 -20.36
C LYS A 279 -4.89 -4.59 -21.65
N SER A 280 -3.94 -4.89 -22.55
CA SER A 280 -4.17 -5.64 -23.79
C SER A 280 -3.63 -7.08 -23.73
N GLY A 281 -3.06 -7.48 -22.60
CA GLY A 281 -2.41 -8.78 -22.42
C GLY A 281 -1.04 -8.93 -23.10
N SER A 282 -0.56 -7.91 -23.84
CA SER A 282 0.74 -7.93 -24.52
C SER A 282 1.38 -6.54 -24.66
N GLY A 283 2.69 -6.47 -24.50
CA GLY A 283 3.55 -5.29 -24.61
C GLY A 283 5.02 -5.74 -24.67
N PHE A 284 5.88 -5.23 -23.80
CA PHE A 284 7.22 -5.83 -23.61
C PHE A 284 7.14 -7.24 -23.04
N TYR A 285 6.09 -7.54 -22.28
CA TYR A 285 5.72 -8.86 -21.83
C TYR A 285 4.42 -9.31 -22.45
N LYS A 286 4.26 -10.62 -22.59
CA LYS A 286 3.01 -11.26 -22.99
C LYS A 286 2.73 -12.42 -22.04
N LYS A 287 1.48 -12.56 -21.61
CA LYS A 287 1.06 -13.71 -20.80
C LYS A 287 0.39 -14.74 -21.70
N VAL A 288 0.93 -15.96 -21.72
CA VAL A 288 0.35 -17.10 -22.44
C VAL A 288 0.20 -18.22 -21.42
N ASP A 289 -1.04 -18.60 -21.12
CA ASP A 289 -1.40 -19.51 -20.03
C ASP A 289 -0.78 -19.10 -18.67
N LYS A 290 0.05 -19.98 -18.10
CA LYS A 290 0.82 -19.73 -16.86
C LYS A 290 2.20 -19.11 -17.13
N ASN A 291 2.62 -19.04 -18.39
CA ASN A 291 3.95 -18.58 -18.78
C ASN A 291 3.96 -17.08 -19.03
N ARG A 292 5.05 -16.44 -18.59
CA ARG A 292 5.36 -15.05 -18.91
C ARG A 292 6.42 -15.05 -20.00
N LEU A 293 6.09 -14.46 -21.14
CA LEU A 293 7.00 -14.25 -22.25
C LEU A 293 7.49 -12.80 -22.24
N VAL A 294 8.69 -12.58 -22.78
CA VAL A 294 9.34 -11.27 -22.89
C VAL A 294 9.75 -11.03 -24.34
N LEU A 295 9.64 -9.79 -24.80
CA LEU A 295 10.05 -9.39 -26.15
C LEU A 295 11.57 -9.41 -26.27
N ASN A 296 12.08 -10.17 -27.23
CA ASN A 296 13.48 -10.15 -27.62
C ASN A 296 13.73 -8.96 -28.55
N LEU A 297 14.60 -8.03 -28.13
CA LEU A 297 14.87 -6.80 -28.88
C LEU A 297 15.71 -7.01 -30.16
N ALA A 298 16.31 -8.20 -30.34
CA ALA A 298 17.07 -8.53 -31.54
C ALA A 298 16.19 -9.19 -32.61
N SER A 299 15.38 -10.18 -32.24
CA SER A 299 14.50 -10.91 -33.18
C SER A 299 13.13 -10.29 -33.35
N MET A 300 12.69 -9.44 -32.40
CA MET A 300 11.33 -8.90 -32.31
C MET A 300 10.26 -9.97 -32.08
N GLU A 301 10.65 -11.14 -31.58
CA GLU A 301 9.77 -12.23 -31.19
C GLU A 301 9.70 -12.38 -29.67
N TYR A 302 8.64 -13.02 -29.17
CA TYR A 302 8.50 -13.31 -27.74
C TYR A 302 9.24 -14.60 -27.38
N GLU A 303 10.05 -14.55 -26.32
CA GLU A 303 10.76 -15.70 -25.74
C GLU A 303 10.35 -15.90 -24.28
N ALA A 304 10.72 -17.05 -23.69
CA ALA A 304 10.45 -17.30 -22.28
C ALA A 304 11.15 -16.26 -21.39
N ALA A 305 10.41 -15.62 -20.48
CA ALA A 305 11.02 -14.66 -19.55
C ALA A 305 11.96 -15.39 -18.58
N ASN A 306 13.15 -14.84 -18.39
CA ASN A 306 14.07 -15.33 -17.38
C ASN A 306 13.53 -15.00 -15.98
N LEU A 307 13.29 -16.04 -15.19
CA LEU A 307 12.77 -15.92 -13.82
C LEU A 307 13.88 -15.97 -12.76
N ASN A 308 15.08 -16.40 -13.14
CA ASN A 308 16.19 -16.62 -12.23
C ASN A 308 17.46 -15.98 -12.75
N VAL A 309 18.04 -15.12 -11.93
CA VAL A 309 19.38 -14.64 -12.16
C VAL A 309 20.10 -14.64 -10.81
N GLU A 310 21.31 -15.19 -10.85
CA GLU A 310 22.26 -15.22 -9.75
C GLU A 310 23.18 -14.00 -9.88
N PHE A 311 23.36 -13.31 -8.76
CA PHE A 311 24.27 -12.19 -8.68
C PHE A 311 25.06 -12.30 -7.38
N GLY A 312 26.29 -11.80 -7.43
CA GLY A 312 27.04 -11.50 -6.23
C GLY A 312 26.45 -10.31 -5.46
N SER A 313 27.26 -9.75 -4.56
CA SER A 313 26.91 -8.50 -3.88
C SER A 313 26.75 -7.35 -4.87
N ILE A 314 26.07 -6.28 -4.45
CA ILE A 314 25.96 -5.06 -5.27
C ILE A 314 27.34 -4.48 -5.62
N ASP A 315 28.30 -4.66 -4.72
CA ASP A 315 29.70 -4.24 -4.87
C ASP A 315 30.43 -5.05 -5.94
N GLU A 316 30.21 -6.35 -5.99
CA GLU A 316 30.75 -7.21 -7.05
C GLU A 316 30.11 -6.88 -8.39
N PHE A 317 28.78 -6.73 -8.42
CA PHE A 317 28.03 -6.40 -9.64
C PHE A 317 28.51 -5.08 -10.23
N ARG A 318 28.54 -3.99 -9.45
CA ARG A 318 28.93 -2.66 -9.93
C ARG A 318 30.38 -2.56 -10.38
N LYS A 319 31.27 -3.45 -9.92
CA LYS A 319 32.69 -3.49 -10.34
C LYS A 319 32.92 -4.44 -11.53
N SER A 320 31.95 -5.28 -11.86
CA SER A 320 32.09 -6.26 -12.93
C SER A 320 32.14 -5.62 -14.33
N LYS A 321 32.63 -6.40 -15.30
CA LYS A 321 32.56 -6.11 -16.74
C LYS A 321 31.30 -6.69 -17.39
N ASP A 322 30.32 -7.14 -16.59
CA ASP A 322 29.06 -7.68 -17.10
C ASP A 322 28.32 -6.58 -17.89
N PRO A 323 27.80 -6.86 -19.11
CA PRO A 323 27.07 -5.88 -19.91
C PRO A 323 25.87 -5.26 -19.20
N TYR A 324 25.19 -6.02 -18.33
CA TYR A 324 24.09 -5.52 -17.51
C TYR A 324 24.60 -4.56 -16.43
N ALA A 325 25.76 -4.82 -15.82
CA ALA A 325 26.38 -3.89 -14.88
C ALA A 325 26.77 -2.57 -15.55
N GLN A 326 27.32 -2.65 -16.76
CA GLN A 326 27.60 -1.46 -17.57
C GLN A 326 26.32 -0.68 -17.91
N TYR A 327 25.28 -1.37 -18.38
CA TYR A 327 23.97 -0.77 -18.66
C TYR A 327 23.44 0.03 -17.46
N PHE A 328 23.46 -0.56 -16.26
CA PHE A 328 22.94 0.12 -15.07
C PHE A 328 23.86 1.26 -14.60
N ARG A 329 25.18 1.16 -14.73
CA ARG A 329 26.08 2.28 -14.40
C ARG A 329 25.74 3.48 -15.27
N GLU A 330 25.69 3.29 -16.58
CA GLU A 330 25.41 4.36 -17.54
C GLU A 330 23.98 4.91 -17.40
N LEU A 331 22.98 4.04 -17.18
CA LEU A 331 21.59 4.46 -16.96
C LEU A 331 21.45 5.30 -15.70
N ILE A 332 21.93 4.80 -14.56
CA ILE A 332 21.72 5.49 -13.29
C ILE A 332 22.55 6.78 -13.24
N GLU A 333 23.75 6.82 -13.83
CA GLU A 333 24.55 8.04 -13.93
C GLU A 333 23.83 9.11 -14.75
N GLU A 334 23.29 8.75 -15.90
CA GLU A 334 22.54 9.68 -16.76
C GLU A 334 21.30 10.23 -16.06
N VAL A 335 20.53 9.36 -15.41
CA VAL A 335 19.29 9.73 -14.70
C VAL A 335 19.59 10.56 -13.44
N TYR A 336 20.67 10.24 -12.72
CA TYR A 336 21.11 11.01 -11.56
C TYR A 336 21.53 12.43 -11.96
N ASN A 337 22.35 12.56 -13.00
CA ASN A 337 22.79 13.85 -13.52
C ASN A 337 21.63 14.69 -14.06
N TYR A 338 20.66 14.06 -14.72
CA TYR A 338 19.44 14.75 -15.13
C TYR A 338 18.63 15.23 -13.91
N GLY A 339 18.40 14.38 -12.91
CA GLY A 339 17.67 14.76 -11.70
C GLY A 339 18.32 15.90 -10.90
N ILE A 340 19.66 15.94 -10.83
CA ILE A 340 20.38 17.09 -10.22
C ILE A 340 20.16 18.36 -11.02
N ASN A 341 20.29 18.29 -12.35
CA ASN A 341 20.18 19.47 -13.22
C ASN A 341 18.78 20.09 -13.21
N LEU A 342 17.76 19.31 -12.81
CA LEU A 342 16.40 19.82 -12.61
C LEU A 342 16.23 20.61 -11.30
N VAL A 343 17.25 20.69 -10.44
CA VAL A 343 17.22 21.53 -9.24
C VAL A 343 17.90 22.88 -9.58
N PRO A 344 17.22 24.04 -9.39
CA PRO A 344 15.95 24.22 -8.69
C PRO A 344 14.69 24.17 -9.57
N GLU A 345 14.78 23.95 -10.88
CA GLU A 345 13.65 24.03 -11.83
C GLU A 345 12.37 23.32 -11.36
N VAL A 346 12.45 22.04 -10.98
CA VAL A 346 11.27 21.24 -10.59
C VAL A 346 11.04 21.22 -9.07
N THR A 347 12.09 21.48 -8.29
CA THR A 347 12.05 21.52 -6.82
C THR A 347 13.33 22.11 -6.25
N ASN A 348 13.29 22.60 -5.01
CA ASN A 348 14.45 23.19 -4.34
C ASN A 348 15.38 22.15 -3.68
N SER A 349 15.08 20.85 -3.75
CA SER A 349 15.91 19.82 -3.14
C SER A 349 15.83 18.46 -3.83
N ILE A 350 16.99 17.85 -4.05
CA ILE A 350 17.11 16.44 -4.47
C ILE A 350 16.38 15.47 -3.51
N LYS A 351 16.19 15.85 -2.23
CA LYS A 351 15.42 15.05 -1.27
C LYS A 351 13.94 14.93 -1.66
N SER A 352 13.38 15.95 -2.30
CA SER A 352 12.00 15.90 -2.82
C SER A 352 11.90 14.92 -3.98
N ILE A 353 12.91 14.89 -4.87
CA ILE A 353 13.04 13.90 -5.95
C ILE A 353 13.11 12.48 -5.37
N ASP A 354 13.97 12.27 -4.36
CA ASP A 354 14.05 10.98 -3.67
C ASP A 354 12.72 10.58 -3.03
N LYS A 355 12.03 11.52 -2.37
CA LYS A 355 10.72 11.26 -1.78
C LYS A 355 9.75 10.83 -2.87
N VAL A 356 9.57 11.63 -3.92
CA VAL A 356 8.66 11.34 -5.05
C VAL A 356 8.91 9.95 -5.64
N LEU A 357 10.16 9.56 -5.87
CA LEU A 357 10.47 8.23 -6.42
C LEU A 357 10.23 7.10 -5.41
N LYS A 358 10.42 7.35 -4.11
CA LYS A 358 10.10 6.38 -3.04
C LYS A 358 8.60 6.10 -2.94
N ILE A 359 7.75 7.13 -2.97
CA ILE A 359 6.31 6.96 -2.72
C ILE A 359 5.47 6.87 -4.01
N GLY A 360 5.91 7.48 -5.10
CA GLY A 360 5.26 7.42 -6.41
C GLY A 360 5.69 6.21 -7.25
N PHE A 361 6.95 5.80 -7.16
CA PHE A 361 7.52 4.69 -7.94
C PHE A 361 7.98 3.49 -7.09
N ASN A 362 7.84 3.55 -5.77
CA ASN A 362 8.22 2.48 -4.83
C ASN A 362 9.71 2.09 -4.89
N TRP A 363 10.60 3.00 -5.24
CA TRP A 363 12.06 2.76 -5.20
C TRP A 363 12.54 2.85 -3.75
N SER A 364 13.20 1.81 -3.23
CA SER A 364 13.58 1.77 -1.80
C SER A 364 14.45 2.97 -1.36
N GLY A 365 15.37 3.39 -2.23
CA GLY A 365 16.36 4.43 -1.95
C GLY A 365 16.10 5.79 -2.59
N GLY A 366 15.09 5.92 -3.46
CA GLY A 366 14.95 7.09 -4.34
C GLY A 366 16.08 7.16 -5.38
N LEU A 367 16.27 8.32 -6.01
CA LEU A 367 17.30 8.54 -7.02
C LEU A 367 18.71 8.47 -6.42
N SER A 368 18.94 9.13 -5.28
CA SER A 368 20.22 9.12 -4.58
C SER A 368 20.60 7.73 -4.11
N GLY A 369 19.63 6.94 -3.62
CA GLY A 369 19.90 5.56 -3.21
C GLY A 369 20.27 4.65 -4.37
N LEU A 370 19.66 4.82 -5.54
CA LEU A 370 20.10 4.13 -6.77
C LEU A 370 21.52 4.53 -7.16
N ALA A 371 21.83 5.81 -7.11
CA ALA A 371 23.17 6.32 -7.43
C ALA A 371 24.24 5.78 -6.46
N GLN A 372 23.93 5.69 -5.16
CA GLN A 372 24.80 5.08 -4.15
C GLN A 372 25.03 3.60 -4.43
N ASN A 373 23.95 2.87 -4.70
CA ASN A 373 23.97 1.46 -5.04
C ASN A 373 24.89 1.17 -6.25
N MET A 374 24.92 2.07 -7.23
CA MET A 374 25.80 1.96 -8.39
C MET A 374 27.19 2.60 -8.20
N GLY A 375 27.47 3.21 -7.05
CA GLY A 375 28.76 3.87 -6.76
C GLY A 375 29.00 5.20 -7.46
N ILE A 376 27.95 5.84 -7.97
CA ILE A 376 28.02 7.14 -8.63
C ILE A 376 28.25 8.25 -7.61
N ILE A 377 27.64 8.12 -6.43
CA ILE A 377 27.88 9.00 -5.29
C ILE A 377 28.32 8.20 -4.07
N PRO A 378 29.09 8.80 -3.15
CA PRO A 378 29.53 8.11 -1.95
C PRO A 378 28.33 7.64 -1.12
N THR A 379 28.40 6.41 -0.61
CA THR A 379 27.47 5.96 0.43
C THR A 379 27.78 6.72 1.71
N PRO A 380 26.87 7.56 2.22
CA PRO A 380 27.08 8.24 3.50
C PRO A 380 27.24 7.19 4.60
N LYS A 381 28.12 7.42 5.58
CA LYS A 381 28.05 6.69 6.85
C LYS A 381 26.75 7.08 7.54
N VAL A 382 25.67 6.34 7.29
CA VAL A 382 24.37 6.62 7.88
C VAL A 382 24.45 6.31 9.36
N SER A 383 24.34 7.34 10.22
CA SER A 383 23.88 7.10 11.58
C SER A 383 22.42 6.66 11.46
N THR A 384 22.10 5.49 12.01
CA THR A 384 20.77 4.88 12.02
C THR A 384 19.79 5.60 12.95
N ALA A 385 19.97 6.91 13.15
CA ALA A 385 19.11 7.73 13.99
C ALA A 385 17.73 7.85 13.33
N ARG A 386 16.88 6.85 13.58
CA ARG A 386 15.43 6.96 13.44
C ARG A 386 15.01 8.21 14.21
N LYS A 387 14.02 8.96 13.71
CA LYS A 387 13.33 9.97 14.52
C LYS A 387 12.95 9.29 15.83
N LYS A 388 13.61 9.68 16.93
CA LYS A 388 13.35 9.11 18.24
C LYS A 388 11.96 9.56 18.65
N ASP A 389 11.08 8.61 18.94
CA ASP A 389 9.77 8.91 19.56
C ASP A 389 10.00 9.59 20.92
N GLY A 390 11.01 9.11 21.65
CA GLY A 390 11.59 9.68 22.84
C GLY A 390 12.84 8.88 23.26
N ASP A 391 13.18 8.89 24.54
CA ASP A 391 14.35 8.18 25.05
C ASP A 391 14.12 6.66 25.03
N ILE A 392 15.12 5.92 24.57
CA ILE A 392 15.09 4.46 24.55
C ILE A 392 15.25 3.96 25.99
N VAL A 393 14.25 3.24 26.48
CA VAL A 393 14.20 2.64 27.83
C VAL A 393 14.88 1.27 27.83
N ALA A 394 14.68 0.49 26.76
CA ALA A 394 15.34 -0.79 26.54
C ALA A 394 15.24 -1.17 25.06
N ASN A 395 16.17 -1.97 24.56
CA ASN A 395 16.13 -2.50 23.20
C ASN A 395 16.89 -3.83 23.11
N ASN A 396 16.64 -4.56 22.03
CA ASN A 396 17.42 -5.71 21.60
C ASN A 396 17.56 -5.68 20.07
N ALA A 397 17.97 -6.79 19.45
CA ALA A 397 18.20 -6.86 18.00
C ALA A 397 16.91 -6.67 17.16
N ASP A 398 15.74 -7.02 17.70
CA ASP A 398 14.49 -7.11 16.94
C ASP A 398 13.41 -6.12 17.41
N ALA A 399 13.61 -5.42 18.53
CA ALA A 399 12.63 -4.49 19.09
C ALA A 399 13.26 -3.41 19.99
N SER A 400 12.52 -2.32 20.19
CA SER A 400 12.86 -1.24 21.12
C SER A 400 11.66 -0.75 21.93
N ILE A 401 11.91 -0.26 23.14
CA ILE A 401 10.97 0.42 24.02
C ILE A 401 11.45 1.86 24.16
N SER A 402 10.59 2.82 23.88
CA SER A 402 10.89 4.25 24.05
C SER A 402 9.78 4.96 24.81
N THR A 403 10.10 6.10 25.41
CA THR A 403 9.08 7.01 25.96
C THR A 403 8.41 7.80 24.84
N TYR A 404 7.13 8.13 24.99
CA TYR A 404 6.46 9.07 24.11
C TYR A 404 5.38 9.83 24.88
N LYS A 405 5.62 11.09 25.19
CA LYS A 405 4.80 11.89 26.13
C LYS A 405 4.54 11.07 27.41
N GLU A 406 3.28 10.82 27.74
CA GLU A 406 2.87 10.06 28.93
C GLU A 406 2.81 8.54 28.69
N GLY A 407 3.02 8.06 27.46
CA GLY A 407 2.98 6.63 27.12
C GLY A 407 4.35 5.97 26.93
N LEU A 408 4.30 4.67 26.63
CA LEU A 408 5.44 3.88 26.18
C LEU A 408 5.19 3.39 24.75
N VAL A 409 6.24 3.35 23.94
CA VAL A 409 6.19 2.86 22.56
C VAL A 409 7.08 1.63 22.42
N PHE A 410 6.46 0.48 22.16
CA PHE A 410 7.14 -0.75 21.75
C PHE A 410 7.20 -0.80 20.21
N THR A 411 8.40 -0.74 19.66
CA THR A 411 8.62 -0.79 18.21
C THR A 411 9.17 -2.15 17.82
N ILE A 412 8.47 -2.83 16.91
CA ILE A 412 8.96 -4.03 16.23
C ILE A 412 9.93 -3.60 15.12
N GLU A 413 11.13 -4.13 15.15
CA GLU A 413 12.24 -3.73 14.27
C GLU A 413 12.80 -4.87 13.42
N SER A 414 12.35 -6.11 13.67
CA SER A 414 12.72 -7.27 12.87
C SER A 414 12.36 -7.09 11.39
N LYS A 415 13.08 -7.79 10.52
CA LYS A 415 12.83 -7.75 9.07
C LYS A 415 11.39 -8.19 8.78
N MET A 416 10.63 -7.33 8.07
CA MET A 416 9.20 -7.53 7.76
C MET A 416 8.28 -7.64 9.00
N GLY A 417 8.77 -7.30 10.20
CA GLY A 417 8.02 -7.47 11.45
C GLY A 417 7.80 -8.93 11.84
N VAL A 418 8.70 -9.83 11.46
CA VAL A 418 8.67 -11.25 11.88
C VAL A 418 8.73 -11.34 13.41
N LEU A 419 7.81 -12.07 14.03
CA LEU A 419 7.75 -12.25 15.48
C LEU A 419 8.74 -13.33 15.92
N THR A 420 9.75 -12.94 16.70
CA THR A 420 10.86 -13.76 17.23
C THR A 420 10.77 -13.88 18.75
N HIS A 421 11.62 -14.72 19.35
CA HIS A 421 11.75 -14.80 20.81
C HIS A 421 12.10 -13.44 21.41
N GLN A 422 13.02 -12.73 20.77
CA GLN A 422 13.50 -11.42 21.20
C GLN A 422 12.35 -10.38 21.23
N ILE A 423 11.39 -10.48 20.32
CA ILE A 423 10.20 -9.63 20.33
C ILE A 423 9.32 -9.95 21.53
N PHE A 424 9.01 -11.22 21.81
CA PHE A 424 8.15 -11.57 22.94
C PHE A 424 8.81 -11.27 24.29
N ASP A 425 10.11 -11.52 24.43
CA ASP A 425 10.87 -11.20 25.65
C ASP A 425 10.81 -9.70 25.96
N LEU A 426 11.05 -8.86 24.93
CA LEU A 426 10.99 -7.40 25.13
C LEU A 426 9.56 -6.89 25.23
N LEU A 427 8.57 -7.52 24.59
CA LEU A 427 7.16 -7.21 24.77
C LEU A 427 6.74 -7.44 26.23
N ASN A 428 7.13 -8.57 26.83
CA ASN A 428 6.86 -8.86 28.24
C ASN A 428 7.46 -7.79 29.15
N LYS A 429 8.70 -7.35 28.87
CA LYS A 429 9.32 -6.23 29.60
C LYS A 429 8.57 -4.90 29.38
N ALA A 430 8.05 -4.64 28.18
CA ALA A 430 7.26 -3.46 27.89
C ALA A 430 5.92 -3.47 28.63
N ILE A 431 5.29 -4.63 28.74
CA ILE A 431 4.09 -4.87 29.56
C ILE A 431 4.39 -4.58 31.03
N ASP A 432 5.45 -5.16 31.59
CA ASP A 432 5.86 -4.92 33.00
C ASP A 432 6.04 -3.43 33.29
N LEU A 433 6.69 -2.70 32.37
CA LEU A 433 6.91 -1.26 32.49
C LEU A 433 5.60 -0.46 32.37
N ALA A 434 4.71 -0.84 31.46
CA ALA A 434 3.42 -0.19 31.26
C ALA A 434 2.51 -0.38 32.48
N GLU A 435 2.44 -1.59 33.04
CA GLU A 435 1.69 -1.89 34.27
C GLU A 435 2.22 -1.11 35.45
N LYS A 436 3.54 -1.18 35.69
CA LYS A 436 4.20 -0.49 36.81
C LYS A 436 4.02 1.03 36.76
N GLN A 437 4.04 1.61 35.56
CA GLN A 437 3.92 3.06 35.38
C GLN A 437 2.48 3.51 35.10
N GLN A 438 1.53 2.58 35.02
CA GLN A 438 0.13 2.84 34.61
C GLN A 438 0.04 3.61 33.28
N LYS A 439 0.89 3.25 32.31
CA LYS A 439 0.98 3.92 31.01
C LYS A 439 0.29 3.12 29.91
N VAL A 440 -0.20 3.83 28.90
CA VAL A 440 -0.60 3.23 27.62
C VAL A 440 0.63 2.63 26.94
N LEU A 441 0.54 1.36 26.54
CA LEU A 441 1.54 0.73 25.68
C LEU A 441 1.11 0.84 24.21
N ILE A 442 1.85 1.62 23.43
CA ILE A 442 1.63 1.77 22.00
C ILE A 442 2.58 0.81 21.26
N VAL A 443 2.05 -0.06 20.42
CA VAL A 443 2.83 -0.97 19.59
C VAL A 443 2.87 -0.45 18.16
N LYS A 444 4.06 -0.33 17.58
CA LYS A 444 4.23 0.02 16.15
C LYS A 444 5.32 -0.81 15.50
N SER A 445 5.45 -0.69 14.18
CA SER A 445 6.49 -1.36 13.40
C SER A 445 6.94 -0.47 12.23
N GLY A 446 7.86 -0.98 11.42
CA GLY A 446 8.32 -0.34 10.19
C GLY A 446 7.26 -0.35 9.08
N ARG A 447 7.68 -0.68 7.85
CA ARG A 447 6.80 -0.65 6.66
C ARG A 447 5.57 -1.57 6.81
N HIS A 448 5.76 -2.76 7.37
CA HIS A 448 4.69 -3.72 7.64
C HIS A 448 4.51 -3.84 9.14
N PHE A 449 3.29 -4.01 9.63
CA PHE A 449 3.08 -4.29 11.04
C PHE A 449 3.79 -5.60 11.44
N SER A 450 3.38 -6.72 10.85
CA SER A 450 4.02 -8.02 11.02
C SER A 450 3.54 -9.01 9.96
N VAL A 451 4.44 -9.82 9.42
CA VAL A 451 4.10 -10.95 8.53
C VAL A 451 3.92 -12.29 9.28
N GLY A 452 3.93 -12.26 10.61
CA GLY A 452 3.70 -13.44 11.45
C GLY A 452 4.97 -14.00 12.09
N GLY A 453 4.90 -15.27 12.52
CA GLY A 453 5.99 -15.95 13.21
C GLY A 453 7.18 -16.30 12.33
N ASN A 454 8.31 -16.61 12.95
CA ASN A 454 9.54 -16.97 12.25
C ASN A 454 9.44 -18.37 11.61
N LEU A 455 8.99 -18.43 10.35
CA LEU A 455 8.86 -19.69 9.59
C LEU A 455 10.18 -20.45 9.43
N LYS A 456 11.31 -19.74 9.35
CA LYS A 456 12.64 -20.39 9.28
C LYS A 456 12.95 -21.14 10.58
N TYR A 457 12.64 -20.55 11.73
CA TYR A 457 12.76 -21.20 13.02
C TYR A 457 11.88 -22.46 13.10
N PHE A 458 10.59 -22.35 12.75
CA PHE A 458 9.70 -23.52 12.75
C PHE A 458 10.20 -24.63 11.83
N LEU A 459 10.69 -24.29 10.62
CA LEU A 459 11.21 -25.26 9.67
C LEU A 459 12.44 -25.99 10.18
N GLU A 460 13.40 -25.24 10.73
CA GLU A 460 14.65 -25.80 11.26
C GLU A 460 14.38 -26.75 12.42
N HIS A 461 13.57 -26.33 13.39
CA HIS A 461 13.22 -27.16 14.53
C HIS A 461 12.35 -28.36 14.13
N ALA A 462 11.46 -28.23 13.15
CA ALA A 462 10.69 -29.36 12.64
C ALA A 462 11.57 -30.40 11.93
N LYS A 463 12.51 -29.97 11.07
CA LYS A 463 13.47 -30.87 10.40
C LYS A 463 14.36 -31.61 11.41
N ASN A 464 14.75 -30.92 12.47
CA ASN A 464 15.57 -31.49 13.54
C ASN A 464 14.75 -32.23 14.61
N LYS A 465 13.41 -32.29 14.47
CA LYS A 465 12.48 -32.91 15.43
C LYS A 465 12.57 -32.31 16.84
N ASN A 466 12.96 -31.04 16.95
CA ASN A 466 13.09 -30.28 18.19
C ASN A 466 11.71 -29.75 18.66
N TRP A 467 10.76 -30.65 18.90
CA TRP A 467 9.36 -30.30 19.18
C TRP A 467 9.17 -29.48 20.46
N SER A 468 9.97 -29.74 21.49
CA SER A 468 9.93 -29.00 22.76
C SER A 468 10.24 -27.52 22.57
N GLU A 469 11.13 -27.18 21.64
CA GLU A 469 11.48 -25.79 21.34
C GLU A 469 10.36 -25.08 20.58
N VAL A 470 9.74 -25.77 19.61
CA VAL A 470 8.54 -25.26 18.93
C VAL A 470 7.43 -24.97 19.93
N GLU A 471 7.12 -25.94 20.80
CA GLU A 471 6.07 -25.79 21.79
C GLU A 471 6.36 -24.67 22.80
N ARG A 472 7.60 -24.57 23.28
CA ARG A 472 8.01 -23.48 24.18
C ARG A 472 7.84 -22.11 23.52
N PHE A 473 8.15 -21.98 22.24
CA PHE A 473 7.97 -20.73 21.51
C PHE A 473 6.49 -20.37 21.33
N LEU A 474 5.63 -21.36 21.03
CA LEU A 474 4.19 -21.16 20.98
C LEU A 474 3.64 -20.70 22.33
N GLN A 475 4.05 -21.35 23.42
CA GLN A 475 3.63 -21.00 24.78
C GLN A 475 4.09 -19.58 25.18
N LEU A 476 5.33 -19.21 24.84
CA LEU A 476 5.84 -17.85 25.08
C LEU A 476 4.94 -16.81 24.42
N GLY A 477 4.63 -16.99 23.13
CA GLY A 477 3.77 -16.05 22.41
C GLY A 477 2.33 -16.04 22.94
N GLN A 478 1.72 -17.19 23.25
CA GLN A 478 0.38 -17.25 23.86
C GLN A 478 0.34 -16.49 25.18
N ASN A 479 1.31 -16.73 26.06
CA ASN A 479 1.41 -16.06 27.36
C ASN A 479 1.59 -14.55 27.17
N SER A 480 2.50 -14.12 26.29
CA SER A 480 2.72 -12.71 26.00
C SER A 480 1.49 -12.01 25.44
N MET A 481 0.73 -12.63 24.53
CA MET A 481 -0.49 -12.05 23.99
C MET A 481 -1.60 -11.92 25.04
N GLN A 482 -1.74 -12.89 25.94
CA GLN A 482 -2.70 -12.82 27.04
C GLN A 482 -2.35 -11.67 28.00
N ARG A 483 -1.07 -11.53 28.37
CA ARG A 483 -0.59 -10.40 29.18
C ARG A 483 -0.73 -9.06 28.45
N PHE A 484 -0.49 -9.02 27.15
CA PHE A 484 -0.66 -7.81 26.35
C PHE A 484 -2.13 -7.35 26.33
N LYS A 485 -3.06 -8.30 26.25
CA LYS A 485 -4.51 -8.01 26.26
C LYS A 485 -5.01 -7.44 27.59
N SER A 486 -4.35 -7.75 28.72
CA SER A 486 -4.77 -7.32 30.06
C SER A 486 -4.36 -5.89 30.43
N ILE A 487 -3.43 -5.29 29.68
CA ILE A 487 -3.01 -3.89 29.90
C ILE A 487 -3.74 -2.93 28.98
N THR A 488 -3.56 -1.64 29.18
CA THR A 488 -4.02 -0.61 28.23
C THR A 488 -3.08 -0.53 27.03
N SER A 489 -3.52 -1.04 25.87
CA SER A 489 -2.71 -1.09 24.66
C SER A 489 -3.37 -0.50 23.40
N VAL A 490 -2.54 0.07 22.51
CA VAL A 490 -2.93 0.52 21.17
C VAL A 490 -1.92 0.02 20.15
N SER A 491 -2.35 -0.77 19.17
CA SER A 491 -1.50 -1.19 18.06
C SER A 491 -1.68 -0.28 16.85
N ILE A 492 -0.57 0.24 16.32
CA ILE A 492 -0.49 1.04 15.10
C ILE A 492 -0.06 0.12 13.95
N ALA A 493 -0.99 -0.16 13.03
CA ALA A 493 -0.80 -1.12 11.96
C ALA A 493 -0.81 -0.47 10.56
N GLN A 494 0.00 -0.99 9.65
CA GLN A 494 0.03 -0.58 8.24
C GLN A 494 0.51 -1.72 7.35
N ASN A 495 0.12 -1.66 6.08
CA ASN A 495 0.42 -2.67 5.06
C ASN A 495 0.05 -4.12 5.44
N TYR A 496 0.91 -4.88 6.12
CA TYR A 496 0.65 -6.31 6.40
C TYR A 496 0.58 -6.60 7.90
N ALA A 497 -0.47 -7.31 8.32
CA ALA A 497 -0.62 -7.96 9.62
C ALA A 497 -1.12 -9.40 9.40
N LEU A 498 -0.19 -10.32 9.13
CA LEU A 498 -0.49 -11.68 8.69
C LEU A 498 -0.14 -12.71 9.75
N GLY A 499 -0.95 -13.76 9.85
CA GLY A 499 -0.82 -14.85 10.80
C GLY A 499 -0.66 -14.34 12.24
N GLY A 500 0.44 -14.68 12.90
CA GLY A 500 0.78 -14.13 14.22
C GLY A 500 0.73 -12.59 14.35
N GLY A 501 0.97 -11.85 13.25
CA GLY A 501 0.79 -10.40 13.22
C GLY A 501 -0.68 -9.97 13.27
N CYS A 502 -1.57 -10.74 12.63
CA CYS A 502 -3.02 -10.62 12.77
C CYS A 502 -3.44 -10.96 14.21
N GLU A 503 -2.93 -12.06 14.77
CA GLU A 503 -3.22 -12.46 16.16
C GLU A 503 -2.82 -11.37 17.15
N PHE A 504 -1.68 -10.72 16.96
CA PHE A 504 -1.27 -9.56 17.76
C PHE A 504 -2.31 -8.43 17.72
N LEU A 505 -2.81 -8.07 16.54
CA LEU A 505 -3.86 -7.05 16.41
C LEU A 505 -5.17 -7.48 17.06
N LEU A 506 -5.55 -8.75 16.96
CA LEU A 506 -6.76 -9.29 17.60
C LEU A 506 -6.68 -9.23 19.13
N ASN A 507 -5.48 -9.37 19.70
CA ASN A 507 -5.23 -9.25 21.14
C ASN A 507 -5.06 -7.79 21.62
N SER A 508 -5.02 -6.81 20.71
CA SER A 508 -4.90 -5.38 21.07
C SER A 508 -6.24 -4.84 21.58
N ASN A 509 -6.23 -3.93 22.57
CA ASN A 509 -7.48 -3.30 23.03
C ASN A 509 -8.03 -2.34 21.97
N ARG A 510 -7.14 -1.61 21.28
CA ARG A 510 -7.48 -0.76 20.14
C ARG A 510 -6.46 -0.91 19.02
N VAL A 511 -6.94 -0.70 17.78
CA VAL A 511 -6.09 -0.69 16.59
C VAL A 511 -6.25 0.63 15.87
N ILE A 512 -5.13 1.26 15.53
CA ILE A 512 -5.09 2.37 14.58
C ILE A 512 -4.42 1.86 13.32
N ALA A 513 -5.12 1.87 12.20
CA ALA A 513 -4.64 1.27 10.96
C ALA A 513 -4.51 2.29 9.82
N GLY A 514 -3.57 2.05 8.90
CA GLY A 514 -3.63 2.64 7.56
C GLY A 514 -4.73 1.99 6.73
N LEU A 515 -5.34 2.75 5.81
CA LEU A 515 -6.42 2.25 4.94
C LEU A 515 -5.97 1.02 4.13
N GLU A 516 -4.69 0.99 3.79
CA GLU A 516 -4.00 -0.05 3.03
C GLU A 516 -3.71 -1.33 3.83
N LEU A 517 -4.00 -1.38 5.13
CA LEU A 517 -3.78 -2.57 5.96
C LEU A 517 -4.48 -3.80 5.35
N GLN A 518 -3.73 -4.87 5.21
CA GLN A 518 -4.18 -6.20 4.84
C GLN A 518 -3.89 -7.12 6.02
N GLY A 519 -4.96 -7.46 6.75
CA GLY A 519 -4.92 -8.37 7.89
C GLY A 519 -5.46 -9.75 7.52
N GLY A 520 -4.87 -10.81 8.08
CA GLY A 520 -5.41 -12.16 7.86
C GLY A 520 -4.73 -13.26 8.66
N LEU A 521 -5.50 -14.28 9.00
CA LEU A 521 -5.04 -15.55 9.59
C LEU A 521 -4.77 -16.52 8.44
N VAL A 522 -3.54 -16.51 7.93
CA VAL A 522 -3.16 -17.14 6.65
C VAL A 522 -2.47 -18.50 6.82
N GLU A 523 -2.34 -19.00 8.05
CA GLU A 523 -1.55 -20.18 8.42
C GLU A 523 -2.00 -21.46 7.71
N SER A 524 -3.29 -21.61 7.42
CA SER A 524 -3.82 -22.77 6.70
C SER A 524 -3.28 -22.89 5.27
N THR A 525 -2.89 -21.77 4.65
CA THR A 525 -2.26 -21.76 3.32
C THR A 525 -0.89 -22.45 3.31
N ILE A 526 -0.23 -22.53 4.47
CA ILE A 526 1.06 -23.21 4.66
C ILE A 526 0.93 -24.52 5.46
N GLY A 527 -0.29 -24.99 5.68
CA GLY A 527 -0.55 -26.25 6.39
C GLY A 527 -0.48 -26.14 7.92
N LEU A 528 -0.71 -24.96 8.48
CA LEU A 528 -0.75 -24.70 9.92
C LEU A 528 -2.08 -24.06 10.35
N ILE A 529 -2.21 -23.78 11.64
CA ILE A 529 -3.30 -22.99 12.25
C ILE A 529 -2.67 -21.80 12.99
N PRO A 530 -3.39 -20.69 13.24
CA PRO A 530 -2.94 -19.68 14.20
C PRO A 530 -2.74 -20.29 15.59
N ALA A 531 -1.72 -19.82 16.33
CA ALA A 531 -1.33 -20.43 17.60
C ALA A 531 -0.97 -19.44 18.72
N TRP A 532 -1.29 -18.15 18.55
CA TRP A 532 -1.14 -17.09 19.54
C TRP A 532 -2.49 -16.41 19.87
N GLY A 533 -3.57 -17.16 19.78
CA GLY A 533 -4.92 -16.74 20.19
C GLY A 533 -5.87 -16.40 19.04
N GLY A 534 -5.56 -16.71 17.79
CA GLY A 534 -6.42 -16.45 16.64
C GLY A 534 -7.79 -17.16 16.71
N PHE A 535 -7.81 -18.47 16.94
CA PHE A 535 -9.05 -19.25 17.13
C PHE A 535 -9.79 -18.81 18.40
N LYS A 536 -9.06 -18.53 19.47
CA LYS A 536 -9.60 -17.99 20.72
C LYS A 536 -10.29 -16.63 20.49
N GLU A 537 -9.63 -15.67 19.85
CA GLU A 537 -10.20 -14.35 19.60
C GLU A 537 -11.37 -14.41 18.62
N MET A 538 -11.28 -15.23 17.58
CA MET A 538 -12.36 -15.43 16.61
C MET A 538 -13.61 -16.02 17.23
N THR A 539 -13.45 -16.97 18.15
CA THR A 539 -14.57 -17.56 18.91
C THR A 539 -15.17 -16.51 19.85
N LEU A 540 -14.36 -15.82 20.65
CA LEU A 540 -14.84 -14.79 21.58
C LEU A 540 -15.58 -13.65 20.86
N ARG A 541 -15.06 -13.19 19.72
CA ARG A 541 -15.64 -12.08 18.95
C ARG A 541 -16.94 -12.45 18.24
N SER A 542 -17.25 -13.74 18.09
CA SER A 542 -18.56 -14.16 17.59
C SER A 542 -19.66 -13.86 18.61
N ASN A 543 -19.34 -13.81 19.91
CA ASN A 543 -20.27 -13.52 20.99
C ASN A 543 -21.58 -14.34 20.94
N GLY A 544 -21.50 -15.61 20.52
CA GLY A 544 -22.65 -16.51 20.39
C GLY A 544 -23.50 -16.31 19.14
N ASP A 545 -23.08 -15.47 18.18
CA ASP A 545 -23.71 -15.36 16.87
C ASP A 545 -23.17 -16.45 15.93
N SER A 546 -24.07 -17.29 15.42
CA SER A 546 -23.71 -18.43 14.57
C SER A 546 -23.15 -18.02 13.20
N LEU A 547 -23.60 -16.91 12.64
CA LEU A 547 -23.14 -16.41 11.34
C LEU A 547 -21.75 -15.80 11.46
N LEU A 548 -21.50 -15.01 12.51
CA LEU A 548 -20.18 -14.47 12.82
C LEU A 548 -19.20 -15.58 13.18
N LEU A 549 -19.62 -16.56 13.98
CA LEU A 549 -18.77 -17.72 14.30
C LEU A 549 -18.40 -18.46 13.02
N LYS A 550 -19.37 -18.79 12.16
CA LYS A 550 -19.10 -19.37 10.83
C LYS A 550 -18.09 -18.53 10.04
N LYS A 551 -18.31 -17.21 9.91
CA LYS A 551 -17.42 -16.29 9.18
C LYS A 551 -16.00 -16.32 9.74
N HIS A 552 -15.86 -16.16 11.06
CA HIS A 552 -14.57 -16.11 11.73
C HIS A 552 -13.78 -17.43 11.63
N LEU A 553 -14.46 -18.58 11.80
CA LEU A 553 -13.81 -19.88 11.65
C LEU A 553 -13.44 -20.14 10.18
N GLY A 554 -14.27 -19.69 9.24
CA GLY A 554 -13.94 -19.66 7.82
C GLY A 554 -12.65 -18.89 7.54
N ASN A 555 -12.43 -17.75 8.18
CA ASN A 555 -11.19 -16.98 8.00
C ASN A 555 -9.93 -17.78 8.39
N ILE A 556 -10.02 -18.64 9.40
CA ILE A 556 -8.94 -19.54 9.81
C ILE A 556 -8.79 -20.70 8.82
N ILE A 557 -9.90 -21.40 8.54
CA ILE A 557 -9.94 -22.61 7.72
C ILE A 557 -9.44 -22.35 6.30
N PHE A 558 -9.87 -21.24 5.68
CA PHE A 558 -9.53 -20.89 4.30
C PHE A 558 -8.30 -19.98 4.19
N GLY A 559 -7.77 -19.49 5.31
CA GLY A 559 -6.55 -18.69 5.29
C GLY A 559 -6.79 -17.28 4.75
N ASN A 560 -7.96 -16.72 5.05
CA ASN A 560 -8.42 -15.50 4.40
C ASN A 560 -7.52 -14.32 4.77
N ARG A 561 -7.36 -13.41 3.80
CA ARG A 561 -6.68 -12.13 3.99
C ARG A 561 -7.54 -11.02 3.40
N THR A 562 -7.71 -9.97 4.19
CA THR A 562 -8.46 -8.78 3.82
C THR A 562 -7.64 -7.83 2.94
N THR A 563 -8.33 -6.92 2.26
CA THR A 563 -7.71 -5.98 1.32
C THR A 563 -7.62 -4.55 1.84
N SER A 564 -8.23 -4.25 2.99
CA SER A 564 -8.23 -2.94 3.67
C SER A 564 -8.42 -3.12 5.17
N ALA A 565 -8.10 -2.06 5.92
CA ALA A 565 -8.49 -1.92 7.32
C ALA A 565 -10.01 -2.03 7.56
N ASP A 566 -10.85 -1.53 6.64
CA ASP A 566 -12.32 -1.66 6.74
C ASP A 566 -12.75 -3.14 6.63
N TYR A 567 -12.28 -3.88 5.61
CA TYR A 567 -12.53 -5.32 5.53
C TYR A 567 -11.94 -6.06 6.74
N PHE A 568 -10.78 -5.64 7.25
CA PHE A 568 -10.23 -6.23 8.47
C PHE A 568 -11.14 -6.00 9.68
N LYS A 569 -11.68 -4.79 9.83
CA LYS A 569 -12.64 -4.46 10.89
C LYS A 569 -13.90 -5.33 10.81
N ASP A 570 -14.45 -5.52 9.61
CA ASP A 570 -15.73 -6.22 9.41
C ASP A 570 -15.57 -7.75 9.34
N ASP A 571 -14.48 -8.25 8.75
CA ASP A 571 -14.23 -9.69 8.60
C ASP A 571 -13.68 -10.34 9.85
N TYR A 572 -12.97 -9.58 10.68
CA TYR A 572 -12.40 -10.06 11.95
C TYR A 572 -13.04 -9.43 13.19
N SER A 573 -14.14 -8.69 13.03
CA SER A 573 -14.90 -8.05 14.12
C SER A 573 -13.99 -7.23 15.07
N VAL A 574 -13.09 -6.43 14.50
CA VAL A 574 -12.18 -5.55 15.23
C VAL A 574 -12.85 -4.19 15.43
N SER A 575 -13.94 -4.17 16.20
CA SER A 575 -14.84 -3.02 16.36
C SER A 575 -14.15 -1.73 16.81
N LEU A 576 -13.10 -1.83 17.62
CA LEU A 576 -12.26 -0.71 18.09
C LEU A 576 -11.07 -0.39 17.17
N LEU A 577 -11.22 -0.64 15.87
CA LEU A 577 -10.30 -0.19 14.82
C LEU A 577 -10.70 1.20 14.30
N LYS A 578 -9.71 2.09 14.22
CA LYS A 578 -9.84 3.40 13.56
C LYS A 578 -8.81 3.55 12.44
N VAL A 579 -9.27 3.95 11.26
CA VAL A 579 -8.39 4.24 10.11
C VAL A 579 -7.83 5.65 10.25
N MET A 580 -6.51 5.80 10.13
CA MET A 580 -5.81 7.09 10.26
C MET A 580 -4.51 7.18 9.47
N HIS A 581 -4.08 8.40 9.13
CA HIS A 581 -2.77 8.72 8.57
C HIS A 581 -1.62 8.37 9.54
N PRO A 582 -0.45 7.85 9.07
CA PRO A 582 0.72 7.49 9.89
C PRO A 582 1.21 8.55 10.88
N ASP A 583 1.28 9.81 10.46
CA ASP A 583 1.91 10.88 11.25
C ASP A 583 1.15 11.27 12.52
N ASP A 584 -0.17 11.03 12.58
CA ASP A 584 -0.98 11.41 13.73
C ASP A 584 -1.19 10.26 14.72
N ARG A 585 -0.72 9.05 14.38
CA ARG A 585 -1.19 7.84 15.07
C ARG A 585 -0.73 7.80 16.52
N LEU A 586 0.47 8.29 16.83
CA LEU A 586 0.99 8.29 18.20
C LEU A 586 0.21 9.25 19.11
N ASP A 587 0.02 10.49 18.67
CA ASP A 587 -0.74 11.49 19.44
C ASP A 587 -2.20 11.11 19.58
N LYS A 588 -2.81 10.62 18.50
CA LYS A 588 -4.18 10.14 18.54
C LYS A 588 -4.30 8.88 19.38
N ALA A 589 -3.33 7.96 19.37
CA ALA A 589 -3.32 6.76 20.23
C ALA A 589 -3.35 7.13 21.70
N LEU A 590 -2.55 8.12 22.12
CA LEU A 590 -2.57 8.62 23.50
C LEU A 590 -3.89 9.29 23.87
N ALA A 591 -4.50 10.00 22.92
CA ALA A 591 -5.76 10.71 23.14
C ALA A 591 -7.01 9.79 23.11
N LEU A 592 -6.87 8.52 22.76
CA LEU A 592 -7.98 7.58 22.85
C LEU A 592 -8.29 7.33 24.34
N ASP A 593 -9.56 7.36 24.73
CA ASP A 593 -10.00 6.90 26.06
C ASP A 593 -9.85 5.37 26.14
N VAL A 594 -8.61 4.91 26.29
CA VAL A 594 -8.25 3.49 26.39
C VAL A 594 -8.23 3.12 27.86
N ARG A 595 -9.38 3.23 28.55
CA ARG A 595 -9.53 2.47 29.78
C ARG A 595 -9.62 1.01 29.39
N CYS A 596 -8.83 0.16 30.02
CA CYS A 596 -9.06 -1.28 29.97
C CYS A 596 -10.54 -1.46 30.35
N ALA A 597 -11.38 -1.90 29.41
CA ALA A 597 -12.76 -2.25 29.76
C ALA A 597 -12.61 -3.31 30.84
N ALA A 598 -12.98 -2.96 32.07
CA ALA A 598 -12.79 -3.78 33.27
C ALA A 598 -13.09 -5.21 32.87
N SER A 599 -12.07 -6.07 32.83
CA SER A 599 -12.05 -7.35 32.11
C SER A 599 -13.45 -7.93 32.06
N SER A 600 -14.22 -7.58 31.01
CA SER A 600 -15.55 -8.14 30.87
C SER A 600 -15.25 -9.60 30.74
N SER A 601 -15.65 -10.40 31.72
CA SER A 601 -15.46 -11.85 31.70
C SER A 601 -15.97 -12.31 30.36
N TYR A 602 -15.06 -12.56 29.41
CA TYR A 602 -15.41 -12.90 28.04
C TYR A 602 -15.83 -14.36 28.11
N GLU A 603 -17.05 -14.57 28.57
CA GLU A 603 -17.70 -15.87 28.57
C GLU A 603 -17.72 -16.37 27.13
N ILE A 604 -17.19 -17.58 26.92
CA ILE A 604 -17.21 -18.20 25.60
C ILE A 604 -18.65 -18.64 25.35
N LYS A 605 -19.27 -18.01 24.34
CA LYS A 605 -20.62 -18.34 23.89
C LYS A 605 -20.52 -19.02 22.54
N VAL A 606 -20.84 -20.31 22.52
CA VAL A 606 -21.03 -21.10 21.31
C VAL A 606 -22.53 -21.35 21.17
N PRO A 607 -23.16 -21.07 20.01
CA PRO A 607 -24.58 -21.36 19.82
C PRO A 607 -24.84 -22.86 19.94
N ASN A 608 -25.90 -23.26 20.67
CA ASN A 608 -26.22 -24.67 20.93
C ASN A 608 -26.40 -25.51 19.65
N ASP A 609 -26.97 -24.91 18.60
CA ASP A 609 -27.23 -25.56 17.32
C ASP A 609 -26.11 -25.36 16.29
N PHE A 610 -24.94 -24.86 16.71
CA PHE A 610 -23.84 -24.60 15.79
C PHE A 610 -23.09 -25.89 15.44
N ASN A 611 -23.24 -26.32 14.18
CA ASN A 611 -22.42 -27.39 13.61
C ASN A 611 -21.48 -26.83 12.53
N LEU A 612 -20.19 -26.80 12.84
CA LEU A 612 -19.16 -26.31 11.91
C LEU A 612 -18.97 -27.25 10.71
N GLU A 613 -19.25 -28.54 10.87
CA GLU A 613 -19.14 -29.53 9.78
C GLU A 613 -20.12 -29.22 8.63
N ASP A 614 -21.31 -28.71 8.96
CA ASP A 614 -22.35 -28.35 7.99
C ASP A 614 -22.09 -26.99 7.32
N CYS A 615 -21.19 -26.18 7.88
CA CYS A 615 -20.94 -24.82 7.40
C CYS A 615 -20.21 -24.78 6.05
N PHE A 616 -19.39 -25.80 5.75
CA PHE A 616 -18.44 -25.81 4.64
C PHE A 616 -18.43 -27.17 3.90
N PRO A 617 -19.50 -27.51 3.17
CA PRO A 617 -19.65 -28.83 2.53
C PRO A 617 -18.59 -29.12 1.46
N ASN A 618 -18.02 -28.07 0.86
CA ASN A 618 -17.02 -28.16 -0.22
C ASN A 618 -15.57 -28.05 0.28
N ALA A 619 -15.33 -28.23 1.58
CA ALA A 619 -14.00 -28.17 2.15
C ALA A 619 -13.07 -29.28 1.60
N ASP A 620 -11.81 -28.92 1.34
CA ASP A 620 -10.77 -29.90 0.98
C ASP A 620 -10.38 -30.78 2.17
N GLU A 621 -9.50 -31.76 1.96
CA GLU A 621 -9.09 -32.72 2.99
C GLU A 621 -8.44 -32.04 4.20
N PHE A 622 -7.58 -31.05 3.98
CA PHE A 622 -6.92 -30.31 5.06
C PHE A 622 -7.89 -29.41 5.81
N GLN A 623 -8.80 -28.75 5.10
CA GLN A 623 -9.87 -27.94 5.69
C GLN A 623 -10.83 -28.81 6.51
N LYS A 624 -11.19 -30.00 6.04
CA LYS A 624 -12.00 -30.98 6.79
C LYS A 624 -11.31 -31.44 8.07
N LEU A 625 -9.99 -31.65 8.04
CA LEU A 625 -9.20 -31.95 9.24
C LEU A 625 -9.33 -30.82 10.27
N LEU A 626 -9.14 -29.56 9.85
CA LEU A 626 -9.29 -28.39 10.73
C LEU A 626 -10.72 -28.29 11.29
N ILE A 627 -11.73 -28.42 10.42
CA ILE A 627 -13.15 -28.41 10.80
C ILE A 627 -13.43 -29.45 11.87
N ASN A 628 -12.99 -30.70 11.70
CA ASN A 628 -13.22 -31.76 12.68
C ASN A 628 -12.57 -31.43 14.04
N ARG A 629 -11.30 -30.99 14.02
CA ARG A 629 -10.56 -30.62 15.23
C ARG A 629 -11.23 -29.47 15.99
N MET A 630 -11.58 -28.39 15.29
CA MET A 630 -12.23 -27.23 15.89
C MET A 630 -13.64 -27.57 16.38
N SER A 631 -14.40 -28.39 15.64
CA SER A 631 -15.74 -28.85 16.05
C SER A 631 -15.71 -29.62 17.36
N LYS A 632 -14.72 -30.50 17.54
CA LYS A 632 -14.55 -31.28 18.77
C LYS A 632 -14.34 -30.38 19.99
N ILE A 633 -13.65 -29.27 19.83
CA ILE A 633 -13.44 -28.29 20.90
C ILE A 633 -14.72 -27.51 21.17
N LEU A 634 -15.38 -26.99 20.13
CA LEU A 634 -16.60 -26.18 20.25
C LEU A 634 -17.79 -26.94 20.86
N LYS A 635 -17.84 -28.27 20.75
CA LYS A 635 -18.86 -29.14 21.34
C LYS A 635 -18.69 -29.35 22.87
N ARG A 636 -17.61 -28.86 23.49
CA ARG A 636 -17.37 -29.02 24.94
C ARG A 636 -18.25 -28.07 25.75
N SER A 637 -18.95 -28.61 26.75
CA SER A 637 -19.68 -27.79 27.73
C SER A 637 -18.72 -27.05 28.66
N GLY A 638 -19.01 -25.78 28.96
CA GLY A 638 -18.24 -24.99 29.93
C GLY A 638 -16.84 -24.59 29.45
N LEU A 639 -16.66 -24.39 28.14
CA LEU A 639 -15.40 -23.94 27.53
C LEU A 639 -14.80 -22.72 28.23
N LYS A 640 -13.51 -22.82 28.56
CA LYS A 640 -12.68 -21.73 29.08
C LYS A 640 -11.72 -21.23 28.01
N VAL A 641 -11.22 -20.00 28.20
CA VAL A 641 -10.23 -19.39 27.29
C VAL A 641 -8.99 -20.28 27.14
N GLN A 642 -8.55 -20.92 28.23
CA GLN A 642 -7.41 -21.82 28.21
C GLN A 642 -7.64 -23.06 27.33
N ASP A 643 -8.87 -23.60 27.29
CA ASP A 643 -9.19 -24.75 26.43
C ASP A 643 -9.00 -24.42 24.94
N LEU A 644 -9.34 -23.19 24.53
CA LEU A 644 -9.13 -22.75 23.14
C LEU A 644 -7.65 -22.53 22.82
N LEU A 645 -6.88 -21.97 23.75
CA LEU A 645 -5.43 -21.77 23.58
C LEU A 645 -4.68 -23.10 23.53
N ASP A 646 -5.03 -24.05 24.40
CA ASP A 646 -4.42 -25.38 24.41
C ASP A 646 -4.76 -26.13 23.13
N ALA A 647 -6.01 -26.05 22.66
CA ALA A 647 -6.40 -26.62 21.38
C ALA A 647 -5.65 -26.03 20.18
N GLU A 648 -5.47 -24.71 20.12
CA GLU A 648 -4.64 -24.07 19.09
C GLU A 648 -3.23 -24.67 19.06
N ARG A 649 -2.59 -24.77 20.23
CA ARG A 649 -1.23 -25.28 20.37
C ARG A 649 -1.14 -26.76 20.01
N GLU A 650 -2.07 -27.58 20.49
CA GLU A 650 -2.15 -29.00 20.16
C GLU A 650 -2.30 -29.23 18.65
N ILE A 651 -3.26 -28.55 18.01
CA ILE A 651 -3.48 -28.68 16.56
C ILE A 651 -2.25 -28.21 15.79
N PHE A 652 -1.63 -27.09 16.18
CA PHE A 652 -0.39 -26.62 15.55
C PHE A 652 0.71 -27.68 15.66
N MET A 653 0.90 -28.25 16.85
CA MET A 653 1.93 -29.26 17.12
C MET A 653 1.68 -30.57 16.37
N GLU A 654 0.43 -30.95 16.12
CA GLU A 654 0.09 -32.07 15.23
C GLU A 654 0.48 -31.76 13.78
N LEU A 655 0.12 -30.57 13.29
CA LEU A 655 0.30 -30.20 11.89
C LEU A 655 1.77 -29.98 11.50
N ILE A 656 2.56 -29.32 12.35
CA ILE A 656 3.98 -29.02 12.08
C ILE A 656 4.84 -30.29 11.96
N LYS A 657 4.39 -31.41 12.52
CA LYS A 657 5.07 -32.72 12.42
C LYS A 657 4.86 -33.40 11.07
N THR A 658 3.91 -32.93 10.26
CA THR A 658 3.60 -33.58 8.97
C THR A 658 4.58 -33.16 7.88
N GLN A 659 4.94 -34.11 7.01
CA GLN A 659 5.84 -33.82 5.87
C GLN A 659 5.23 -32.78 4.92
N SER A 660 3.91 -32.84 4.69
CA SER A 660 3.18 -31.88 3.85
C SER A 660 3.38 -30.44 4.34
N THR A 661 3.26 -30.21 5.65
CA THR A 661 3.49 -28.88 6.25
C THR A 661 4.95 -28.45 6.16
N ILE A 662 5.90 -29.35 6.43
CA ILE A 662 7.35 -29.08 6.27
C ILE A 662 7.68 -28.67 4.83
N ASP A 663 7.09 -29.33 3.83
CA ASP A 663 7.30 -29.03 2.41
C ASP A 663 6.69 -27.68 2.02
N LYS A 664 5.48 -27.37 2.52
CA LYS A 664 4.83 -26.07 2.31
C LYS A 664 5.65 -24.93 2.92
N ILE A 665 6.12 -25.08 4.16
CA ILE A 665 6.96 -24.08 4.83
C ILE A 665 8.30 -23.92 4.09
N SER A 666 8.94 -25.03 3.66
CA SER A 666 10.18 -24.99 2.89
C SER A 666 10.03 -24.13 1.63
N LYS A 667 8.95 -24.32 0.86
CA LYS A 667 8.67 -23.51 -0.35
C LYS A 667 8.53 -22.02 -0.08
N VAL A 668 8.06 -21.64 1.11
CA VAL A 668 7.88 -20.22 1.50
C VAL A 668 9.20 -19.62 1.99
N VAL A 669 10.00 -20.38 2.74
CA VAL A 669 11.28 -19.92 3.28
C VAL A 669 12.35 -19.79 2.18
N GLY A 670 12.24 -20.58 1.10
CA GLY A 670 13.20 -20.62 0.00
C GLY A 670 14.21 -21.73 0.23
#